data_AF-A0A1V5T620-F1
#
_entry.id   AF-A0A1V5T620-F1
#
_cell.length_a   1.000
_cell.length_b   1.000
_cell.length_c   1.000
_cell.angle_alpha   90.00
_cell.angle_beta   90.00
_cell.angle_gamma   90.00
#
_symmetry.space_group_name_H-M   'P 1'
#
loop_
_entity.id
_entity.type
_entity.pdbx_description
1 polymer ?
#
loop_
_entity_poly.entity_id
_entity_poly.type
_entity_poly.pdbx_seq_one_letter_code
_entity_poly.pdbx_strand_id
1 'polypeptide(L)'
;MIVKTIEDLNELVTQVRAAQKQFAEFPQEQVDIIFRHAAQAANENRITLAKMAVEETGMGIFEDKVIKNHFASEFIYNKYIHDKTCGVVEEDEDAGIIKIAEPIGIIAGIVPTTNPTSTAIFKSLITLKTRNAIIFSPHPRAKKCTIEAARTVLEAAVAAGAPEHIIGWIDEPSVELSAALMQHPDVNLTLATGGPAMVKAAYSSGKPAIGVGAGNTPAIIDETCHLKMAVNSVLLSKSFDNGMICASEQSVIVVQDVYDAVKKEFALRGAHILTASEKEKVANIIMKNGRVDPAIVGQPAYKIAAMAGLKVPETTKVLIGEIKNIAREEPFAHEKLSPVLAMLKAKNFDDALRIAGAQIELEGMGHTAVLYTDQLNQDRIRRYGDLMKTGRVLVNMPASQGAIGDIYNFRLEPSLTLGCGSWGGNAISENVGVKHLINIKTVAQRRENMLWFQIPNKIYFKQNAIAEAFKDLEGKKRAFIVTDKFLYDAGYVAKVTRVLDKLGIGSETFSDVKPDPDLSTIYRGLDVLNTFKPDVIIAVGGGSPIDAAKIMWLMYEQPNVKFSDLSMRFMDIRKRIYKFPEMGKKAFFVAVPTTSGTGSEVTPFAVVTDDKTGAKYPIADYALTPHMAVIDLDFVKDMPKKLTAYSGIDALVHAIEAYVSVMATDFTNGLALEAIRIIFKYLPASFAEGAENLKAREKMAYASTMAGMAFANAFLGVCHSMAHKLGSLYQVPHGLANAILLNEVIRFNAVDAPTKQAAFPQYKYPNTVERYARIADYLGLGGKTAPEKVEKLIAAIEELKKKCEIPATLKEVGIDEKAFLANLEDISIQAFDDQCTGGNPRYPLVREIEQMYKNAYYGA
;
A
#
# COMPACT_ATOMS: atom_id res chain seq x y z
N MET A 1 -13.80 -45.21 17.84
CA MET A 1 -15.17 -45.06 17.30
C MET A 1 -15.11 -45.23 15.79
N ILE A 2 -16.13 -45.80 15.16
CA ILE A 2 -16.24 -45.90 13.69
C ILE A 2 -17.22 -44.81 13.24
N VAL A 3 -16.79 -43.89 12.38
CA VAL A 3 -17.59 -42.76 11.91
C VAL A 3 -18.38 -43.13 10.67
N LYS A 4 -19.69 -43.36 10.84
CA LYS A 4 -20.62 -43.74 9.76
C LYS A 4 -21.95 -42.96 9.79
N THR A 5 -22.25 -42.25 10.88
CA THR A 5 -23.41 -41.35 10.98
C THR A 5 -23.01 -39.92 11.32
N ILE A 6 -23.97 -38.99 11.25
CA ILE A 6 -23.75 -37.58 11.61
C ILE A 6 -23.44 -37.46 13.12
N GLU A 7 -24.05 -38.29 13.96
CA GLU A 7 -23.81 -38.34 15.40
C GLU A 7 -22.35 -38.74 15.68
N ASP A 8 -21.84 -39.79 15.03
CA ASP A 8 -20.44 -40.20 15.16
C ASP A 8 -19.49 -39.08 14.72
N LEU A 9 -19.84 -38.36 13.64
CA LEU A 9 -19.05 -37.25 13.13
C LEU A 9 -19.01 -36.09 14.14
N ASN A 10 -20.13 -35.75 14.76
CA ASN A 10 -20.20 -34.69 15.77
C ASN A 10 -19.39 -35.05 17.03
N GLU A 11 -19.41 -36.33 17.43
CA GLU A 11 -18.57 -36.82 18.53
C GLU A 11 -17.08 -36.71 18.17
N LEU A 12 -16.69 -37.11 16.94
CA LEU A 12 -15.31 -36.97 16.47
C LEU A 12 -14.88 -35.49 16.49
N VAL A 13 -15.69 -34.58 15.95
CA VAL A 13 -15.36 -33.15 15.93
C VAL A 13 -15.18 -32.61 17.35
N THR A 14 -15.98 -33.08 18.30
CA THR A 14 -15.86 -32.69 19.72
C THR A 14 -14.50 -33.10 20.31
N GLN A 15 -14.05 -34.33 20.04
CA GLN A 15 -12.75 -34.84 20.49
C GLN A 15 -11.59 -34.08 19.81
N VAL A 16 -11.68 -33.88 18.50
CA VAL A 16 -10.68 -33.17 17.70
C VAL A 16 -10.57 -31.71 18.15
N ARG A 17 -11.67 -31.06 18.51
CA ARG A 17 -11.68 -29.70 19.05
C ARG A 17 -10.92 -29.61 20.38
N ALA A 18 -11.11 -30.58 21.27
CA ALA A 18 -10.39 -30.62 22.53
C ALA A 18 -8.88 -30.81 22.31
N ALA A 19 -8.51 -31.73 21.41
CA ALA A 19 -7.12 -31.94 20.99
C ALA A 19 -6.50 -30.67 20.37
N GLN A 20 -7.22 -29.97 19.49
CA GLN A 20 -6.74 -28.75 18.86
C GLN A 20 -6.46 -27.64 19.88
N LYS A 21 -7.35 -27.46 20.86
CA LYS A 21 -7.15 -26.47 21.93
C LYS A 21 -5.87 -26.71 22.72
N GLN A 22 -5.60 -27.97 23.08
CA GLN A 22 -4.35 -28.35 23.75
C GLN A 22 -3.14 -28.10 22.83
N PHE A 23 -3.25 -28.46 21.55
CA PHE A 23 -2.12 -28.34 20.62
C PHE A 23 -1.77 -26.89 20.26
N ALA A 24 -2.74 -25.96 20.32
CA ALA A 24 -2.53 -24.53 20.10
C ALA A 24 -1.52 -23.92 21.09
N GLU A 25 -1.42 -24.47 22.30
CA GLU A 25 -0.55 -24.00 23.39
C GLU A 25 0.91 -24.48 23.25
N PHE A 26 1.19 -25.38 22.32
CA PHE A 26 2.53 -25.97 22.21
C PHE A 26 3.55 -24.97 21.67
N PRO A 27 4.78 -24.94 22.22
CA PRO A 27 5.86 -24.12 21.70
C PRO A 27 6.37 -24.66 20.36
N GLN A 28 7.06 -23.81 19.59
CA GLN A 28 7.62 -24.14 18.27
C GLN A 28 8.44 -25.43 18.30
N GLU A 29 9.31 -25.59 19.30
CA GLU A 29 10.20 -26.75 19.42
C GLU A 29 9.42 -28.07 19.53
N GLN A 30 8.35 -28.10 20.32
CA GLN A 30 7.52 -29.29 20.47
C GLN A 30 6.75 -29.61 19.18
N VAL A 31 6.23 -28.58 18.50
CA VAL A 31 5.57 -28.72 17.20
C VAL A 31 6.53 -29.27 16.15
N ASP A 32 7.79 -28.82 16.15
CA ASP A 32 8.81 -29.25 15.20
C ASP A 32 9.26 -30.70 15.44
N ILE A 33 9.33 -31.14 16.70
CA ILE A 33 9.56 -32.55 17.06
C ILE A 33 8.42 -33.41 16.50
N ILE A 34 7.16 -33.05 16.77
CA ILE A 34 5.98 -33.77 16.27
C ILE A 34 6.00 -33.83 14.74
N PHE A 35 6.25 -32.69 14.08
CA PHE A 35 6.31 -32.59 12.62
C PHE A 35 7.38 -33.50 12.01
N ARG A 36 8.58 -33.54 12.60
CA ARG A 36 9.67 -34.43 12.16
C ARG A 36 9.31 -35.90 12.27
N HIS A 37 8.82 -36.33 13.43
CA HIS A 37 8.48 -37.75 13.66
C HIS A 37 7.31 -38.21 12.79
N ALA A 38 6.31 -37.36 12.61
CA ALA A 38 5.21 -37.57 11.67
C ALA A 38 5.70 -37.75 10.22
N ALA A 39 6.60 -36.87 9.76
CA ALA A 39 7.15 -36.94 8.40
C ALA A 39 8.02 -38.18 8.20
N GLN A 40 8.85 -38.52 9.20
CA GLN A 40 9.69 -39.72 9.18
C GLN A 40 8.84 -40.99 9.06
N ALA A 41 7.81 -41.15 9.90
CA ALA A 41 6.96 -42.33 9.87
C ALA A 41 6.20 -42.49 8.54
N ALA A 42 5.71 -41.37 7.97
CA ALA A 42 5.10 -41.38 6.64
C ALA A 42 6.10 -41.81 5.55
N ASN A 43 7.35 -41.35 5.64
CA ASN A 43 8.40 -41.71 4.68
C ASN A 43 8.83 -43.18 4.81
N GLU A 44 8.97 -43.70 6.03
CA GLU A 44 9.30 -45.11 6.29
C GLU A 44 8.20 -46.05 5.79
N ASN A 45 6.93 -45.66 5.90
CA ASN A 45 5.78 -46.45 5.44
C ASN A 45 5.37 -46.20 3.98
N ARG A 46 6.12 -45.39 3.22
CA ARG A 46 5.79 -44.99 1.84
C ARG A 46 5.49 -46.18 0.91
N ILE A 47 6.18 -47.31 1.13
CA ILE A 47 6.05 -48.55 0.35
C ILE A 47 4.71 -49.23 0.65
N THR A 48 4.42 -49.49 1.92
CA THR A 48 3.18 -50.13 2.37
C THR A 48 1.96 -49.32 1.91
N LEU A 49 2.00 -48.00 2.12
CA LEU A 49 0.92 -47.09 1.74
C LEU A 49 0.70 -47.05 0.21
N ALA A 50 1.79 -47.07 -0.58
CA ALA A 50 1.70 -47.11 -2.03
C ALA A 50 1.04 -48.41 -2.52
N LYS A 51 1.43 -49.54 -1.94
CA LYS A 51 0.85 -50.86 -2.27
C LYS A 51 -0.66 -50.88 -1.98
N MET A 52 -1.07 -50.45 -0.80
CA MET A 52 -2.48 -50.37 -0.42
C MET A 52 -3.29 -49.47 -1.37
N ALA A 53 -2.73 -48.33 -1.77
CA ALA A 53 -3.40 -47.42 -2.70
C ALA A 53 -3.61 -48.05 -4.09
N VAL A 54 -2.61 -48.76 -4.65
CA VAL A 54 -2.78 -49.46 -5.93
C VAL A 54 -3.80 -50.58 -5.81
N GLU A 55 -3.71 -51.41 -4.77
CA GLU A 55 -4.61 -52.55 -4.54
C GLU A 55 -6.06 -52.12 -4.34
N GLU A 56 -6.30 -51.07 -3.55
CA GLU A 56 -7.67 -50.59 -3.27
C GLU A 56 -8.29 -49.85 -4.46
N THR A 57 -7.51 -49.00 -5.13
CA THR A 57 -8.06 -48.14 -6.21
C THR A 57 -8.08 -48.83 -7.58
N GLY A 58 -7.17 -49.78 -7.81
CA GLY A 58 -6.90 -50.37 -9.12
C GLY A 58 -6.26 -49.38 -10.11
N MET A 59 -5.66 -48.30 -9.63
CA MET A 59 -5.17 -47.18 -10.43
C MET A 59 -3.69 -46.88 -10.17
N GLY A 60 -2.97 -46.53 -11.24
CA GLY A 60 -1.61 -46.02 -11.16
C GLY A 60 -0.51 -47.06 -11.18
N ILE A 61 0.68 -46.66 -10.74
CA ILE A 61 1.91 -47.46 -10.70
C ILE A 61 2.44 -47.45 -9.27
N PHE A 62 2.78 -48.63 -8.75
CA PHE A 62 3.23 -48.80 -7.38
C PHE A 62 4.47 -47.95 -7.07
N GLU A 63 5.49 -48.04 -7.91
CA GLU A 63 6.76 -47.30 -7.79
C GLU A 63 6.55 -45.79 -7.79
N ASP A 64 5.65 -45.28 -8.66
CA ASP A 64 5.35 -43.85 -8.72
C ASP A 64 4.59 -43.37 -7.49
N LYS A 65 3.71 -44.20 -6.91
CA LYS A 65 3.07 -43.89 -5.63
C LYS A 65 4.05 -43.89 -4.46
N VAL A 66 5.09 -44.73 -4.50
CA VAL A 66 6.21 -44.66 -3.53
C VAL A 66 6.89 -43.30 -3.61
N ILE A 67 7.20 -42.83 -4.82
CA ILE A 67 7.81 -41.51 -5.06
C ILE A 67 6.88 -40.39 -4.56
N LYS A 68 5.57 -40.49 -4.81
CA LYS A 68 4.59 -39.48 -4.34
C LYS A 68 4.49 -39.42 -2.83
N ASN A 69 4.52 -40.56 -2.14
CA ASN A 69 4.51 -40.59 -0.68
C ASN A 69 5.83 -40.05 -0.10
N HIS A 70 6.96 -40.35 -0.74
CA HIS A 70 8.26 -39.79 -0.39
C HIS A 70 8.27 -38.27 -0.55
N PHE A 71 7.76 -37.75 -1.67
CA PHE A 71 7.59 -36.31 -1.88
C PHE A 71 6.69 -35.67 -0.82
N ALA A 72 5.52 -36.26 -0.57
CA ALA A 72 4.57 -35.73 0.42
C ALA A 72 5.09 -35.73 1.86
N SER A 73 6.15 -36.49 2.16
CA SER A 73 6.77 -36.55 3.48
C SER A 73 8.04 -35.71 3.54
N GLU A 74 9.08 -36.12 2.82
CA GLU A 74 10.43 -35.53 2.92
C GLU A 74 10.52 -34.12 2.35
N PHE A 75 9.96 -33.86 1.16
CA PHE A 75 10.01 -32.51 0.58
C PHE A 75 9.19 -31.51 1.40
N ILE A 76 8.01 -31.95 1.90
CA ILE A 76 7.17 -31.12 2.77
C ILE A 76 7.90 -30.80 4.08
N TYR A 77 8.54 -31.80 4.69
CA TYR A 77 9.34 -31.59 5.90
C TYR A 77 10.48 -30.60 5.68
N ASN A 78 11.32 -30.83 4.66
CA ASN A 78 12.47 -30.00 4.39
C ASN A 78 12.09 -28.55 4.06
N LYS A 79 10.97 -28.34 3.35
CA LYS A 79 10.50 -26.99 3.04
C LYS A 79 10.15 -26.19 4.29
N TYR A 80 9.44 -26.82 5.23
CA TYR A 80 8.76 -26.10 6.32
C TYR A 80 9.42 -26.27 7.69
N ILE A 81 10.55 -27.00 7.79
CA ILE A 81 11.23 -27.24 9.06
C ILE A 81 11.59 -25.94 9.78
N HIS A 82 12.05 -24.92 9.05
CA HIS A 82 12.50 -23.63 9.61
C HIS A 82 11.42 -22.55 9.67
N ASP A 83 10.22 -22.83 9.18
CA ASP A 83 9.13 -21.85 9.21
C ASP A 83 8.66 -21.61 10.65
N LYS A 84 8.57 -20.33 11.04
CA LYS A 84 7.98 -19.92 12.31
C LYS A 84 6.47 -19.94 12.19
N THR A 85 5.83 -20.81 12.97
CA THR A 85 4.38 -21.03 12.96
C THR A 85 3.76 -20.89 14.35
N CYS A 86 4.57 -20.55 15.36
CA CYS A 86 4.19 -20.40 16.77
C CYS A 86 4.58 -19.04 17.32
N GLY A 87 3.65 -18.37 18.01
CA GLY A 87 3.94 -17.12 18.71
C GLY A 87 4.38 -16.00 17.76
N VAL A 88 5.36 -15.20 18.18
CA VAL A 88 5.88 -14.08 17.39
C VAL A 88 6.67 -14.60 16.19
N VAL A 89 6.23 -14.24 14.99
CA VAL A 89 6.87 -14.64 13.72
C VAL A 89 7.65 -13.50 13.06
N GLU A 90 7.26 -12.25 13.32
CA GLU A 90 7.91 -11.05 12.83
C GLU A 90 7.76 -9.94 13.88
N GLU A 91 8.83 -9.19 14.10
CA GLU A 91 8.87 -8.06 15.03
C GLU A 91 9.69 -6.93 14.40
N ASP A 92 9.07 -5.75 14.34
CA ASP A 92 9.67 -4.49 13.91
C ASP A 92 9.52 -3.50 15.08
N GLU A 93 10.55 -3.45 15.93
CA GLU A 93 10.57 -2.62 17.15
C GLU A 93 10.45 -1.13 16.81
N ASP A 94 11.07 -0.68 15.72
CA ASP A 94 11.08 0.71 15.25
C ASP A 94 9.67 1.14 14.84
N ALA A 95 8.99 0.33 14.02
CA ALA A 95 7.61 0.57 13.62
C ALA A 95 6.58 0.26 14.73
N GLY A 96 6.99 -0.43 15.80
CA GLY A 96 6.09 -0.87 16.87
C GLY A 96 5.09 -1.94 16.41
N ILE A 97 5.52 -2.83 15.52
CA ILE A 97 4.69 -3.88 14.94
C ILE A 97 5.20 -5.25 15.39
N ILE A 98 4.31 -6.07 15.94
CA ILE A 98 4.57 -7.48 16.23
C ILE A 98 3.52 -8.32 15.50
N LYS A 99 3.95 -9.32 14.73
CA LYS A 99 3.05 -10.29 14.08
C LYS A 99 3.13 -11.63 14.80
N ILE A 100 1.96 -12.13 15.18
CA ILE A 100 1.81 -13.37 15.95
C ILE A 100 1.04 -14.39 15.10
N ALA A 101 1.59 -15.60 14.94
CA ALA A 101 0.93 -16.70 14.25
C ALA A 101 -0.05 -17.43 15.18
N GLU A 102 -1.28 -17.57 14.71
CA GLU A 102 -2.37 -18.28 15.39
C GLU A 102 -2.89 -19.42 14.50
N PRO A 103 -3.11 -20.64 15.04
CA PRO A 103 -3.75 -21.70 14.27
C PRO A 103 -5.16 -21.26 13.84
N ILE A 104 -5.61 -21.77 12.70
CA ILE A 104 -6.98 -21.55 12.21
C ILE A 104 -8.00 -22.33 13.05
N GLY A 105 -7.63 -23.51 13.56
CA GLY A 105 -8.51 -24.40 14.32
C GLY A 105 -8.60 -25.79 13.69
N ILE A 106 -9.82 -26.23 13.36
CA ILE A 106 -10.08 -27.54 12.76
C ILE A 106 -10.22 -27.41 11.24
N ILE A 107 -9.52 -28.28 10.51
CA ILE A 107 -9.51 -28.33 9.05
C ILE A 107 -10.31 -29.55 8.57
N ALA A 108 -11.21 -29.36 7.60
CA ALA A 108 -11.80 -30.46 6.83
C ALA A 108 -10.90 -30.80 5.64
N GLY A 109 -10.31 -31.99 5.64
CA GLY A 109 -9.41 -32.47 4.60
C GLY A 109 -10.13 -33.37 3.59
N ILE A 110 -10.53 -32.85 2.43
CA ILE A 110 -11.12 -33.67 1.38
C ILE A 110 -10.01 -34.34 0.56
N VAL A 111 -10.09 -35.66 0.35
CA VAL A 111 -9.03 -36.46 -0.28
C VAL A 111 -9.52 -37.15 -1.55
N PRO A 112 -8.81 -37.02 -2.70
CA PRO A 112 -9.23 -37.62 -3.96
C PRO A 112 -8.79 -39.09 -4.08
N THR A 113 -9.42 -39.83 -4.99
CA THR A 113 -9.06 -41.23 -5.27
C THR A 113 -7.72 -41.40 -6.00
N THR A 114 -7.20 -40.36 -6.66
CA THR A 114 -5.98 -40.40 -7.49
C THR A 114 -4.70 -40.33 -6.64
N ASN A 115 -4.74 -39.51 -5.58
CA ASN A 115 -3.61 -39.23 -4.69
C ASN A 115 -3.99 -39.46 -3.21
N PRO A 116 -4.53 -40.64 -2.83
CA PRO A 116 -5.18 -40.80 -1.53
C PRO A 116 -4.19 -40.68 -0.36
N THR A 117 -3.14 -41.49 -0.36
CA THR A 117 -2.13 -41.56 0.71
C THR A 117 -1.25 -40.32 0.74
N SER A 118 -0.70 -39.92 -0.40
CA SER A 118 0.18 -38.76 -0.49
C SER A 118 -0.52 -37.44 -0.10
N THR A 119 -1.79 -37.25 -0.46
CA THR A 119 -2.55 -36.05 -0.04
C THR A 119 -2.85 -36.06 1.45
N ALA A 120 -3.18 -37.23 2.03
CA ALA A 120 -3.39 -37.36 3.47
C ALA A 120 -2.11 -37.02 4.24
N ILE A 121 -0.96 -37.58 3.84
CA ILE A 121 0.36 -37.25 4.41
C ILE A 121 0.61 -35.75 4.33
N PHE A 122 0.57 -35.18 3.12
CA PHE A 122 0.83 -33.75 2.88
C PHE A 122 -0.02 -32.86 3.79
N LYS A 123 -1.35 -33.08 3.82
CA LYS A 123 -2.27 -32.27 4.62
C LYS A 123 -2.02 -32.43 6.12
N SER A 124 -1.84 -33.66 6.61
CA SER A 124 -1.52 -33.89 8.02
C SER A 124 -0.26 -33.15 8.44
N LEU A 125 0.80 -33.21 7.63
CA LEU A 125 2.08 -32.58 7.95
C LEU A 125 1.97 -31.05 8.04
N ILE A 126 1.36 -30.39 7.05
CA ILE A 126 1.20 -28.93 7.10
C ILE A 126 0.21 -28.47 8.17
N THR A 127 -0.79 -29.29 8.52
CA THR A 127 -1.71 -29.06 9.64
C THR A 127 -0.98 -29.15 10.98
N LEU A 128 -0.16 -30.19 11.17
CA LEU A 128 0.59 -30.38 12.41
C LEU A 128 1.60 -29.26 12.64
N LYS A 129 2.37 -28.90 11.61
CA LYS A 129 3.34 -27.78 11.66
C LYS A 129 2.69 -26.44 12.03
N THR A 130 1.38 -26.30 11.86
CA THR A 130 0.64 -25.06 12.12
C THR A 130 -0.28 -25.12 13.35
N ARG A 131 -0.13 -26.14 14.22
CA ARG A 131 -0.94 -26.34 15.44
C ARG A 131 -2.45 -26.47 15.20
N ASN A 132 -2.83 -26.86 13.99
CA ASN A 132 -4.21 -27.14 13.64
C ASN A 132 -4.55 -28.60 13.91
N ALA A 133 -5.84 -28.91 13.89
CA ALA A 133 -6.32 -30.27 13.80
C ALA A 133 -6.95 -30.52 12.43
N ILE A 134 -7.05 -31.78 12.00
CA ILE A 134 -7.65 -32.13 10.71
C ILE A 134 -8.55 -33.35 10.79
N ILE A 135 -9.68 -33.30 10.10
CA ILE A 135 -10.59 -34.43 9.90
C ILE A 135 -10.68 -34.73 8.40
N PHE A 136 -10.32 -35.94 8.02
CA PHE A 136 -10.33 -36.36 6.62
C PHE A 136 -11.70 -36.88 6.18
N SER A 137 -12.16 -36.42 5.01
CA SER A 137 -13.21 -37.07 4.23
C SER A 137 -12.57 -37.77 3.03
N PRO A 138 -12.35 -39.10 3.12
CA PRO A 138 -11.77 -39.86 2.03
C PRO A 138 -12.76 -40.12 0.89
N HIS A 139 -12.25 -40.24 -0.33
CA HIS A 139 -13.06 -40.76 -1.43
C HIS A 139 -13.44 -42.25 -1.17
N PRO A 140 -14.69 -42.68 -1.42
CA PRO A 140 -15.14 -44.05 -1.11
C PRO A 140 -14.29 -45.17 -1.73
N ARG A 141 -13.74 -44.95 -2.93
CA ARG A 141 -12.85 -45.90 -3.63
C ARG A 141 -11.42 -46.00 -3.08
N ALA A 142 -11.05 -45.17 -2.11
CA ALA A 142 -9.69 -45.09 -1.57
C ALA A 142 -9.68 -44.88 -0.05
N LYS A 143 -10.76 -45.27 0.64
CA LYS A 143 -10.97 -44.95 2.05
C LYS A 143 -9.96 -45.66 2.95
N LYS A 144 -9.66 -46.93 2.72
CA LYS A 144 -8.77 -47.72 3.60
C LYS A 144 -7.35 -47.20 3.54
N CYS A 145 -6.80 -46.97 2.34
CA CYS A 145 -5.44 -46.45 2.20
C CYS A 145 -5.32 -44.99 2.68
N THR A 146 -6.33 -44.16 2.48
CA THR A 146 -6.35 -42.78 3.03
C THR A 146 -6.33 -42.80 4.55
N ILE A 147 -7.18 -43.62 5.16
CA ILE A 147 -7.27 -43.77 6.62
C ILE A 147 -5.97 -44.32 7.19
N GLU A 148 -5.36 -45.32 6.54
CA GLU A 148 -4.08 -45.85 6.98
C GLU A 148 -2.97 -44.79 6.96
N ALA A 149 -2.89 -43.97 5.91
CA ALA A 149 -1.93 -42.87 5.87
C ALA A 149 -2.15 -41.84 6.99
N ALA A 150 -3.42 -41.47 7.25
CA ALA A 150 -3.76 -40.57 8.35
C ALA A 150 -3.41 -41.17 9.72
N ARG A 151 -3.68 -42.47 9.91
CA ARG A 151 -3.35 -43.22 11.12
C ARG A 151 -1.84 -43.30 11.35
N THR A 152 -1.05 -43.66 10.34
CA THR A 152 0.42 -43.71 10.44
C THR A 152 0.99 -42.38 10.91
N VAL A 153 0.48 -41.27 10.37
CA VAL A 153 0.93 -39.93 10.77
C VAL A 153 0.46 -39.58 12.18
N LEU A 154 -0.79 -39.89 12.53
CA LEU A 154 -1.33 -39.65 13.86
C LEU A 154 -0.56 -40.40 14.95
N GLU A 155 -0.36 -41.71 14.79
CA GLU A 155 0.32 -42.54 15.79
C GLU A 155 1.74 -42.04 16.06
N ALA A 156 2.47 -41.66 15.01
CA ALA A 156 3.80 -41.07 15.14
C ALA A 156 3.78 -39.69 15.80
N ALA A 157 2.79 -38.85 15.46
CA ALA A 157 2.61 -37.55 16.09
C ALA A 157 2.30 -37.69 17.60
N VAL A 158 1.40 -38.60 17.96
CA VAL A 158 1.02 -38.88 19.36
C VAL A 158 2.20 -39.47 20.14
N ALA A 159 2.94 -40.41 19.57
CA ALA A 159 4.16 -40.93 20.17
C ALA A 159 5.23 -39.84 20.42
N ALA A 160 5.23 -38.78 19.60
CA ALA A 160 6.07 -37.60 19.76
C ALA A 160 5.47 -36.52 20.69
N GLY A 161 4.30 -36.76 21.29
CA GLY A 161 3.66 -35.90 22.28
C GLY A 161 2.46 -35.07 21.77
N ALA A 162 1.98 -35.30 20.55
CA ALA A 162 0.76 -34.65 20.07
C ALA A 162 -0.50 -35.20 20.80
N PRO A 163 -1.59 -34.42 20.90
CA PRO A 163 -2.84 -34.93 21.47
C PRO A 163 -3.46 -36.07 20.64
N GLU A 164 -4.05 -37.07 21.31
CA GLU A 164 -4.53 -38.34 20.71
C GLU A 164 -5.49 -38.19 19.52
N HIS A 165 -6.29 -37.13 19.50
CA HIS A 165 -7.32 -36.92 18.49
C HIS A 165 -7.00 -35.75 17.53
N ILE A 166 -5.73 -35.37 17.39
CA ILE A 166 -5.36 -34.21 16.55
C ILE A 166 -5.60 -34.44 15.05
N ILE A 167 -5.67 -35.71 14.62
CA ILE A 167 -6.08 -36.13 13.28
C ILE A 167 -7.25 -37.11 13.43
N GLY A 168 -8.31 -36.91 12.64
CA GLY A 168 -9.48 -37.79 12.56
C GLY A 168 -9.88 -38.08 11.11
N TRP A 169 -10.86 -38.97 10.90
CA TRP A 169 -11.37 -39.34 9.58
C TRP A 169 -12.79 -39.89 9.62
N ILE A 170 -13.45 -39.91 8.46
CA ILE A 170 -14.73 -40.61 8.25
C ILE A 170 -14.44 -42.03 7.75
N ASP A 171 -14.85 -43.06 8.50
CA ASP A 171 -14.62 -44.46 8.15
C ASP A 171 -15.49 -44.94 6.97
N GLU A 172 -16.75 -44.52 6.94
CA GLU A 172 -17.72 -44.84 5.87
C GLU A 172 -18.17 -43.56 5.15
N PRO A 173 -17.37 -43.04 4.18
CA PRO A 173 -17.63 -41.75 3.57
C PRO A 173 -18.90 -41.74 2.71
N SER A 174 -19.74 -40.72 2.93
CA SER A 174 -20.91 -40.41 2.11
C SER A 174 -20.90 -38.92 1.72
N VAL A 175 -21.71 -38.56 0.72
CA VAL A 175 -21.91 -37.14 0.33
C VAL A 175 -22.46 -36.34 1.51
N GLU A 176 -23.39 -36.94 2.26
CA GLU A 176 -24.01 -36.35 3.46
C GLU A 176 -22.98 -36.05 4.54
N LEU A 177 -22.14 -37.03 4.92
CA LEU A 177 -21.11 -36.83 5.94
C LEU A 177 -20.04 -35.82 5.51
N SER A 178 -19.67 -35.82 4.23
CA SER A 178 -18.74 -34.83 3.69
C SER A 178 -19.31 -33.41 3.77
N ALA A 179 -20.58 -33.23 3.41
CA ALA A 179 -21.26 -31.95 3.51
C ALA A 179 -21.40 -31.51 4.98
N ALA A 180 -21.80 -32.41 5.87
CA ALA A 180 -21.91 -32.16 7.30
C ALA A 180 -20.58 -31.71 7.90
N LEU A 181 -19.47 -32.37 7.55
CA LEU A 181 -18.13 -31.97 8.00
C LEU A 181 -17.75 -30.57 7.51
N MET A 182 -17.95 -30.27 6.22
CA MET A 182 -17.62 -28.96 5.63
C MET A 182 -18.45 -27.80 6.19
N GLN A 183 -19.67 -28.08 6.69
CA GLN A 183 -20.60 -27.10 7.24
C GLN A 183 -20.54 -27.02 8.78
N HIS A 184 -19.84 -27.96 9.43
CA HIS A 184 -19.88 -28.09 10.89
C HIS A 184 -19.43 -26.78 11.59
N PRO A 185 -20.13 -26.31 12.64
CA PRO A 185 -19.82 -25.07 13.32
C PRO A 185 -18.37 -24.95 13.83
N ASP A 186 -17.83 -26.04 14.37
CA ASP A 186 -16.45 -26.10 14.88
C ASP A 186 -15.36 -26.31 13.79
N VAL A 187 -15.72 -26.53 12.52
CA VAL A 187 -14.76 -26.57 11.42
C VAL A 187 -14.51 -25.15 10.91
N ASN A 188 -13.24 -24.80 10.76
CA ASN A 188 -12.79 -23.43 10.48
C ASN A 188 -12.34 -23.24 9.02
N LEU A 189 -11.85 -24.30 8.37
CA LEU A 189 -11.36 -24.25 6.99
C LEU A 189 -11.56 -25.59 6.29
N THR A 190 -11.95 -25.57 5.01
CA THR A 190 -11.94 -26.77 4.16
C THR A 190 -10.79 -26.74 3.17
N LEU A 191 -9.94 -27.77 3.17
CA LEU A 191 -8.98 -28.04 2.09
C LEU A 191 -9.61 -29.03 1.10
N ALA A 192 -10.17 -28.50 0.01
CA ALA A 192 -10.94 -29.26 -0.96
C ALA A 192 -10.08 -29.72 -2.16
N THR A 193 -9.46 -30.89 -2.05
CA THR A 193 -8.72 -31.52 -3.15
C THR A 193 -9.59 -32.59 -3.81
N GLY A 194 -10.26 -32.23 -4.89
CA GLY A 194 -11.20 -33.10 -5.58
C GLY A 194 -11.71 -32.48 -6.87
N GLY A 195 -12.67 -33.16 -7.52
CA GLY A 195 -13.26 -32.65 -8.76
C GLY A 195 -14.06 -31.36 -8.57
N PRO A 196 -14.42 -30.66 -9.66
CA PRO A 196 -15.07 -29.34 -9.61
C PRO A 196 -16.35 -29.29 -8.76
N ALA A 197 -17.14 -30.35 -8.74
CA ALA A 197 -18.36 -30.42 -7.91
C ALA A 197 -18.06 -30.37 -6.41
N MET A 198 -17.00 -31.05 -5.97
CA MET A 198 -16.59 -31.07 -4.56
C MET A 198 -16.01 -29.72 -4.13
N VAL A 199 -15.20 -29.10 -5.00
CA VAL A 199 -14.66 -27.76 -4.75
C VAL A 199 -15.80 -26.73 -4.65
N LYS A 200 -16.77 -26.80 -5.56
CA LYS A 200 -17.96 -25.95 -5.50
C LYS A 200 -18.74 -26.17 -4.19
N ALA A 201 -18.89 -27.42 -3.74
CA ALA A 201 -19.55 -27.73 -2.47
C ALA A 201 -18.81 -27.11 -1.27
N ALA A 202 -17.47 -27.19 -1.25
CA ALA A 202 -16.65 -26.57 -0.20
C ALA A 202 -16.82 -25.04 -0.17
N TYR A 203 -16.77 -24.36 -1.33
CA TYR A 203 -17.03 -22.91 -1.40
C TYR A 203 -18.49 -22.52 -1.11
N SER A 204 -19.42 -23.48 -1.13
CA SER A 204 -20.83 -23.27 -0.79
C SER A 204 -21.16 -23.67 0.65
N SER A 205 -20.17 -24.11 1.46
CA SER A 205 -20.45 -24.64 2.80
C SER A 205 -20.71 -23.56 3.86
N GLY A 206 -20.55 -22.28 3.52
CA GLY A 206 -20.60 -21.17 4.47
C GLY A 206 -19.33 -21.05 5.33
N LYS A 207 -18.28 -21.83 5.04
CA LYS A 207 -16.97 -21.77 5.70
C LYS A 207 -15.88 -21.33 4.72
N PRO A 208 -14.78 -20.74 5.20
CA PRO A 208 -13.58 -20.56 4.39
C PRO A 208 -13.15 -21.88 3.73
N ALA A 209 -12.77 -21.81 2.46
CA ALA A 209 -12.32 -22.97 1.70
C ALA A 209 -11.13 -22.62 0.81
N ILE A 210 -10.20 -23.56 0.72
CA ILE A 210 -9.12 -23.57 -0.27
C ILE A 210 -9.34 -24.79 -1.16
N GLY A 211 -9.83 -24.53 -2.37
CA GLY A 211 -10.05 -25.54 -3.40
C GLY A 211 -8.91 -25.63 -4.40
N VAL A 212 -9.10 -26.58 -5.32
CA VAL A 212 -8.28 -26.77 -6.53
C VAL A 212 -9.17 -26.63 -7.77
N GLY A 213 -8.58 -26.77 -8.96
CA GLY A 213 -9.30 -26.80 -10.24
C GLY A 213 -8.89 -27.99 -11.09
N ALA A 214 -9.56 -28.18 -12.23
CA ALA A 214 -9.16 -29.15 -13.24
C ALA A 214 -7.87 -28.68 -13.95
N GLY A 215 -7.02 -29.63 -14.34
CA GLY A 215 -5.76 -29.34 -15.03
C GLY A 215 -5.77 -29.78 -16.48
N ASN A 216 -6.21 -28.90 -17.39
CA ASN A 216 -6.08 -29.13 -18.83
C ASN A 216 -4.78 -28.56 -19.42
N THR A 217 -3.64 -28.97 -18.88
CA THR A 217 -2.31 -28.37 -19.14
C THR A 217 -1.87 -28.47 -20.61
N PRO A 218 -1.71 -27.35 -21.34
CA PRO A 218 -1.06 -27.36 -22.64
C PRO A 218 0.47 -27.28 -22.50
N ALA A 219 1.21 -27.97 -23.38
CA ALA A 219 2.65 -27.83 -23.51
C ALA A 219 3.04 -27.33 -24.91
N ILE A 220 3.53 -26.10 -25.03
CA ILE A 220 4.09 -25.58 -26.28
C ILE A 220 5.51 -26.11 -26.46
N ILE A 221 5.82 -26.64 -27.63
CA ILE A 221 7.17 -27.01 -28.06
C ILE A 221 7.51 -26.15 -29.27
N ASP A 222 8.37 -25.16 -29.08
CA ASP A 222 8.80 -24.27 -30.16
C ASP A 222 10.02 -24.79 -30.91
N GLU A 223 10.31 -24.14 -32.03
CA GLU A 223 11.36 -24.52 -32.98
C GLU A 223 12.79 -24.37 -32.43
N THR A 224 12.96 -23.67 -31.31
CA THR A 224 14.27 -23.40 -30.67
C THR A 224 14.55 -24.31 -29.49
N CYS A 225 13.56 -25.09 -29.04
CA CYS A 225 13.69 -25.89 -27.83
C CYS A 225 14.77 -26.98 -27.95
N HIS A 226 15.25 -27.45 -26.79
CA HIS A 226 16.01 -28.70 -26.73
C HIS A 226 15.05 -29.90 -26.93
N LEU A 227 14.81 -30.27 -28.18
CA LEU A 227 13.81 -31.26 -28.60
C LEU A 227 13.80 -32.56 -27.76
N LYS A 228 14.96 -33.21 -27.57
CA LYS A 228 15.04 -34.48 -26.82
C LYS A 228 14.64 -34.32 -25.34
N MET A 229 14.97 -33.19 -24.73
CA MET A 229 14.63 -32.89 -23.35
C MET A 229 13.13 -32.59 -23.24
N ALA A 230 12.58 -31.78 -24.15
CA ALA A 230 11.14 -31.50 -24.19
C ALA A 230 10.30 -32.78 -24.27
N VAL A 231 10.61 -33.66 -25.23
CA VAL A 231 9.90 -34.94 -25.40
C VAL A 231 10.08 -35.85 -24.18
N ASN A 232 11.28 -35.94 -23.62
CA ASN A 232 11.53 -36.73 -22.43
C ASN A 232 10.74 -36.22 -21.22
N SER A 233 10.69 -34.91 -21.01
CA SER A 233 9.96 -34.27 -19.91
C SER A 233 8.46 -34.49 -20.03
N VAL A 234 7.88 -34.33 -21.22
CA VAL A 234 6.46 -34.62 -21.46
C VAL A 234 6.14 -36.09 -21.17
N LEU A 235 6.97 -37.03 -21.65
CA LEU A 235 6.73 -38.46 -21.39
C LEU A 235 6.91 -38.82 -19.92
N LEU A 236 7.93 -38.27 -19.25
CA LEU A 236 8.17 -38.46 -17.81
C LEU A 236 6.95 -38.02 -17.01
N SER A 237 6.49 -36.78 -17.22
CA SER A 237 5.33 -36.24 -16.53
C SER A 237 4.07 -37.03 -16.83
N LYS A 238 3.82 -37.35 -18.11
CA LYS A 238 2.55 -37.94 -18.50
C LYS A 238 2.39 -39.41 -18.12
N SER A 239 3.48 -40.16 -18.12
CA SER A 239 3.46 -41.57 -17.72
C SER A 239 3.53 -41.75 -16.20
N PHE A 240 3.95 -40.73 -15.45
CA PHE A 240 4.05 -40.80 -13.99
C PHE A 240 2.70 -41.07 -13.33
N ASP A 241 2.64 -42.17 -12.58
CA ASP A 241 1.44 -42.75 -11.96
C ASP A 241 0.28 -42.84 -12.96
N ASN A 242 0.58 -43.25 -14.21
CA ASN A 242 -0.34 -43.29 -15.34
C ASN A 242 -1.09 -41.95 -15.57
N GLY A 243 -0.40 -40.81 -15.42
CA GLY A 243 -0.94 -39.49 -15.79
C GLY A 243 -2.01 -38.95 -14.84
N MET A 244 -2.05 -39.43 -13.59
CA MET A 244 -3.07 -39.04 -12.60
C MET A 244 -2.77 -37.73 -11.85
N ILE A 245 -1.60 -37.13 -12.06
CA ILE A 245 -1.33 -35.79 -11.54
C ILE A 245 -2.10 -34.77 -12.40
N CYS A 246 -2.94 -33.94 -11.76
CA CYS A 246 -3.77 -32.94 -12.44
C CYS A 246 -2.94 -31.96 -13.28
N ALA A 247 -1.73 -31.62 -12.84
CA ALA A 247 -0.84 -30.77 -13.61
C ALA A 247 -0.26 -31.42 -14.89
N SER A 248 -0.36 -32.75 -15.05
CA SER A 248 0.21 -33.46 -16.20
C SER A 248 -0.30 -32.91 -17.53
N GLU A 249 0.57 -32.91 -18.54
CA GLU A 249 0.26 -32.43 -19.88
C GLU A 249 -0.99 -33.13 -20.42
N GLN A 250 -1.86 -32.39 -21.10
CA GLN A 250 -3.02 -32.94 -21.79
C GLN A 250 -2.87 -32.84 -23.30
N SER A 251 -2.04 -31.89 -23.76
CA SER A 251 -1.68 -31.72 -25.16
C SER A 251 -0.23 -31.28 -25.31
N VAL A 252 0.34 -31.56 -26.48
CA VAL A 252 1.54 -30.91 -26.99
C VAL A 252 1.18 -30.11 -28.23
N ILE A 253 1.52 -28.82 -28.22
CA ILE A 253 1.28 -27.87 -29.31
C ILE A 253 2.64 -27.57 -29.91
N VAL A 254 2.91 -28.13 -31.08
CA VAL A 254 4.24 -28.14 -31.67
C VAL A 254 4.29 -27.22 -32.88
N VAL A 255 5.25 -26.30 -32.88
CA VAL A 255 5.48 -25.39 -34.02
C VAL A 255 5.87 -26.21 -35.26
N GLN A 256 5.29 -25.85 -36.40
CA GLN A 256 5.33 -26.64 -37.64
C GLN A 256 6.75 -27.08 -38.04
N ASP A 257 7.76 -26.23 -37.83
CA ASP A 257 9.14 -26.44 -38.27
C ASP A 257 9.81 -27.64 -37.59
N VAL A 258 9.36 -28.01 -36.38
CA VAL A 258 9.88 -29.15 -35.61
C VAL A 258 8.86 -30.27 -35.40
N TYR A 259 7.66 -30.16 -35.98
CA TYR A 259 6.55 -31.09 -35.74
C TYR A 259 6.91 -32.56 -36.02
N ASP A 260 7.46 -32.84 -37.20
CA ASP A 260 7.78 -34.22 -37.62
C ASP A 260 8.96 -34.79 -36.83
N ALA A 261 9.92 -33.94 -36.46
CA ALA A 261 11.05 -34.34 -35.62
C ALA A 261 10.61 -34.69 -34.19
N VAL A 262 9.70 -33.90 -33.61
CA VAL A 262 9.09 -34.15 -32.30
C VAL A 262 8.26 -35.44 -32.32
N LYS A 263 7.42 -35.63 -33.36
CA LYS A 263 6.62 -36.84 -33.55
C LYS A 263 7.50 -38.10 -33.62
N LYS A 264 8.60 -38.03 -34.38
CA LYS A 264 9.57 -39.13 -34.49
C LYS A 264 10.26 -39.42 -33.15
N GLU A 265 10.65 -38.39 -32.41
CA GLU A 265 11.29 -38.56 -31.10
C GLU A 265 10.33 -39.16 -30.06
N PHE A 266 9.04 -38.78 -30.08
CA PHE A 266 8.01 -39.41 -29.24
C PHE A 266 7.90 -40.92 -29.52
N ALA A 267 7.80 -41.29 -30.79
CA ALA A 267 7.73 -42.70 -31.20
C ALA A 267 8.99 -43.47 -30.75
N LEU A 268 10.18 -42.88 -30.96
CA LEU A 268 11.45 -43.47 -30.54
C LEU A 268 11.51 -43.76 -29.03
N ARG A 269 10.91 -42.89 -28.20
CA ARG A 269 10.94 -42.98 -26.74
C ARG A 269 9.80 -43.80 -26.12
N GLY A 270 9.01 -44.48 -26.96
CA GLY A 270 7.98 -45.43 -26.54
C GLY A 270 6.56 -44.87 -26.47
N ALA A 271 6.28 -43.74 -27.13
CA ALA A 271 4.90 -43.32 -27.37
C ALA A 271 4.33 -44.02 -28.62
N HIS A 272 3.05 -44.39 -28.58
CA HIS A 272 2.34 -44.88 -29.76
C HIS A 272 1.59 -43.73 -30.43
N ILE A 273 2.02 -43.34 -31.62
CA ILE A 273 1.31 -42.33 -32.43
C ILE A 273 0.13 -43.02 -33.12
N LEU A 274 -1.08 -42.66 -32.74
CA LEU A 274 -2.31 -43.26 -33.26
C LEU A 274 -2.52 -42.87 -34.73
N THR A 275 -2.85 -43.84 -35.56
CA THR A 275 -3.42 -43.59 -36.89
C THR A 275 -4.81 -42.95 -36.76
N ALA A 276 -5.34 -42.36 -37.85
CA ALA A 276 -6.67 -41.74 -37.82
C ALA A 276 -7.77 -42.70 -37.33
N SER A 277 -7.76 -43.97 -37.78
CA SER A 277 -8.72 -44.99 -37.35
C SER A 277 -8.55 -45.39 -35.88
N GLU A 278 -7.30 -45.52 -35.41
CA GLU A 278 -7.03 -45.80 -34.00
C GLU A 278 -7.45 -44.64 -33.10
N LYS A 279 -7.22 -43.40 -33.53
CA LYS A 279 -7.62 -42.18 -32.81
C LYS A 279 -9.12 -42.13 -32.59
N GLU A 280 -9.94 -42.46 -33.58
CA GLU A 280 -11.40 -42.52 -33.43
C GLU A 280 -11.84 -43.57 -32.40
N LYS A 281 -11.23 -44.76 -32.43
CA LYS A 281 -11.51 -45.81 -31.43
C LYS A 281 -11.16 -45.39 -30.01
N VAL A 282 -10.00 -44.75 -29.84
CA VAL A 282 -9.58 -44.21 -28.54
C VAL A 282 -10.45 -43.03 -28.11
N ALA A 283 -10.86 -42.16 -29.02
CA ALA A 283 -11.75 -41.03 -28.73
C ALA A 283 -13.07 -41.49 -28.08
N ASN A 284 -13.66 -42.58 -28.57
CA ASN A 284 -14.92 -43.15 -28.07
C ASN A 284 -14.83 -43.72 -26.64
N ILE A 285 -13.63 -44.02 -26.15
CA ILE A 285 -13.43 -44.48 -24.77
C ILE A 285 -13.00 -43.35 -23.82
N ILE A 286 -12.49 -42.23 -24.34
CA ILE A 286 -12.09 -41.09 -23.49
C ILE A 286 -13.32 -40.47 -22.85
N MET A 287 -14.40 -40.26 -23.61
CA MET A 287 -15.62 -39.62 -23.10
C MET A 287 -16.85 -40.49 -23.25
N LYS A 288 -17.65 -40.56 -22.18
CA LYS A 288 -19.01 -41.12 -22.17
C LYS A 288 -19.98 -40.09 -21.60
N ASN A 289 -21.13 -39.89 -22.25
CA ASN A 289 -22.16 -38.94 -21.84
C ASN A 289 -21.62 -37.52 -21.58
N GLY A 290 -20.68 -37.05 -22.41
CA GLY A 290 -20.10 -35.71 -22.29
C GLY A 290 -19.16 -35.50 -21.10
N ARG A 291 -18.67 -36.58 -20.48
CA ARG A 291 -17.66 -36.56 -19.40
C ARG A 291 -16.59 -37.60 -19.65
N VAL A 292 -15.41 -37.38 -19.08
CA VAL A 292 -14.29 -38.34 -19.13
C VAL A 292 -14.71 -39.64 -18.46
N ASP A 293 -14.44 -40.77 -19.10
CA ASP A 293 -14.78 -42.10 -18.56
C ASP A 293 -13.87 -42.43 -17.36
N PRO A 294 -14.41 -42.65 -16.14
CA PRO A 294 -13.61 -43.05 -14.98
C PRO A 294 -12.85 -44.36 -15.18
N ALA A 295 -13.22 -45.19 -16.16
CA ALA A 295 -12.55 -46.45 -16.47
C ALA A 295 -11.14 -46.28 -17.03
N ILE A 296 -10.83 -45.15 -17.69
CA ILE A 296 -9.49 -44.90 -18.25
C ILE A 296 -8.53 -44.27 -17.24
N VAL A 297 -9.05 -43.67 -16.16
CA VAL A 297 -8.26 -42.91 -15.18
C VAL A 297 -7.24 -43.82 -14.50
N GLY A 298 -5.97 -43.40 -14.55
CA GLY A 298 -4.85 -44.13 -13.95
C GLY A 298 -4.57 -45.51 -14.55
N GLN A 299 -5.14 -45.85 -15.71
CA GLN A 299 -4.83 -47.10 -16.39
C GLN A 299 -3.61 -46.94 -17.32
N PRO A 300 -2.78 -47.98 -17.48
CA PRO A 300 -1.64 -47.93 -18.39
C PRO A 300 -2.10 -47.85 -19.85
N ALA A 301 -1.27 -47.23 -20.71
CA ALA A 301 -1.60 -46.96 -22.12
C ALA A 301 -2.03 -48.22 -22.89
N TYR A 302 -1.40 -49.37 -22.64
CA TYR A 302 -1.77 -50.62 -23.32
C TYR A 302 -3.16 -51.14 -22.93
N LYS A 303 -3.61 -50.93 -21.68
CA LYS A 303 -4.97 -51.30 -21.25
C LYS A 303 -6.00 -50.38 -21.88
N ILE A 304 -5.72 -49.08 -21.96
CA ILE A 304 -6.58 -48.10 -22.63
C ILE A 304 -6.70 -48.46 -24.13
N ALA A 305 -5.59 -48.79 -24.78
CA ALA A 305 -5.62 -49.29 -26.16
C ALA A 305 -6.48 -50.55 -26.30
N ALA A 306 -6.34 -51.53 -25.38
CA ALA A 306 -7.16 -52.74 -25.38
C ALA A 306 -8.65 -52.45 -25.18
N MET A 307 -9.02 -51.49 -24.33
CA MET A 307 -10.42 -51.01 -24.16
C MET A 307 -10.99 -50.44 -25.47
N ALA A 308 -10.15 -49.83 -26.31
CA ALA A 308 -10.49 -49.33 -27.65
C ALA A 308 -10.42 -50.42 -28.74
N GLY A 309 -10.13 -51.68 -28.39
CA GLY A 309 -9.96 -52.77 -29.35
C GLY A 309 -8.66 -52.69 -30.17
N LEU A 310 -7.61 -52.09 -29.60
CA LEU A 310 -6.28 -51.95 -30.19
C LEU A 310 -5.26 -52.80 -29.44
N LYS A 311 -4.24 -53.28 -30.15
CA LYS A 311 -3.11 -54.01 -29.56
C LYS A 311 -1.82 -53.21 -29.75
N VAL A 312 -1.29 -52.70 -28.65
CA VAL A 312 0.01 -52.02 -28.58
C VAL A 312 0.93 -52.78 -27.61
N PRO A 313 2.27 -52.64 -27.70
CA PRO A 313 3.19 -53.25 -26.73
C PRO A 313 2.87 -52.80 -25.29
N GLU A 314 3.03 -53.68 -24.30
CA GLU A 314 2.85 -53.34 -22.88
C GLU A 314 3.82 -52.25 -22.40
N THR A 315 4.98 -52.14 -23.05
CA THR A 315 5.99 -51.10 -22.81
C THR A 315 5.59 -49.72 -23.37
N THR A 316 4.44 -49.59 -24.03
CA THR A 316 3.94 -48.31 -24.53
C THR A 316 3.67 -47.37 -23.37
N LYS A 317 4.32 -46.21 -23.37
CA LYS A 317 4.23 -45.24 -22.27
C LYS A 317 2.99 -44.36 -22.37
N VAL A 318 2.69 -43.86 -23.58
CA VAL A 318 1.63 -42.88 -23.83
C VAL A 318 1.02 -43.12 -25.22
N LEU A 319 -0.29 -42.95 -25.34
CA LEU A 319 -1.00 -42.89 -26.63
C LEU A 319 -1.12 -41.43 -27.08
N ILE A 320 -0.69 -41.11 -28.30
CA ILE A 320 -0.73 -39.75 -28.83
C ILE A 320 -1.68 -39.69 -30.04
N GLY A 321 -2.74 -38.89 -29.93
CA GLY A 321 -3.70 -38.63 -31.01
C GLY A 321 -3.49 -37.25 -31.62
N GLU A 322 -3.33 -37.18 -32.94
CA GLU A 322 -3.24 -35.90 -33.65
C GLU A 322 -4.65 -35.27 -33.79
N ILE A 323 -4.79 -34.00 -33.39
CA ILE A 323 -6.05 -33.24 -33.52
C ILE A 323 -5.81 -31.90 -34.22
N LYS A 324 -6.86 -31.37 -34.85
CA LYS A 324 -6.77 -30.14 -35.66
C LYS A 324 -6.97 -28.86 -34.84
N ASN A 325 -7.85 -28.90 -33.85
CA ASN A 325 -8.23 -27.75 -33.05
C ASN A 325 -8.72 -28.19 -31.66
N ILE A 326 -8.69 -27.25 -30.72
CA ILE A 326 -9.34 -27.39 -29.42
C ILE A 326 -10.83 -27.11 -29.60
N ALA A 327 -11.67 -28.06 -29.17
CA ALA A 327 -13.13 -27.95 -29.18
C ALA A 327 -13.71 -28.84 -28.10
N ARG A 328 -14.92 -28.52 -27.63
CA ARG A 328 -15.62 -29.26 -26.57
C ARG A 328 -16.08 -30.65 -27.02
N GLU A 329 -16.23 -30.85 -28.31
CA GLU A 329 -16.64 -32.12 -28.91
C GLU A 329 -15.45 -33.04 -29.19
N GLU A 330 -14.21 -32.54 -29.09
CA GLU A 330 -12.99 -33.29 -29.36
C GLU A 330 -12.47 -33.96 -28.08
N PRO A 331 -12.62 -35.29 -27.90
CA PRO A 331 -12.30 -35.93 -26.61
C PRO A 331 -10.84 -35.79 -26.18
N PHE A 332 -9.92 -35.70 -27.15
CA PHE A 332 -8.50 -35.50 -26.85
C PHE A 332 -8.18 -34.11 -26.27
N ALA A 333 -9.06 -33.12 -26.44
CA ALA A 333 -8.86 -31.74 -25.97
C ALA A 333 -9.17 -31.55 -24.46
N HIS A 334 -9.75 -32.56 -23.79
CA HIS A 334 -10.14 -32.51 -22.38
C HIS A 334 -9.03 -33.01 -21.43
N GLU A 335 -9.21 -32.80 -20.12
CA GLU A 335 -8.39 -33.45 -19.09
C GLU A 335 -8.68 -34.96 -19.07
N LYS A 336 -7.64 -35.81 -19.18
CA LYS A 336 -7.83 -37.27 -19.36
C LYS A 336 -7.39 -38.13 -18.19
N LEU A 337 -6.61 -37.57 -17.24
CA LEU A 337 -6.03 -38.24 -16.06
C LEU A 337 -5.52 -39.68 -16.30
N SER A 338 -4.93 -39.88 -17.48
CA SER A 338 -4.49 -41.16 -18.04
C SER A 338 -3.36 -40.89 -19.04
N PRO A 339 -2.53 -41.86 -19.44
CA PRO A 339 -1.40 -41.67 -20.36
C PRO A 339 -1.87 -41.57 -21.82
N VAL A 340 -2.72 -40.57 -22.09
CA VAL A 340 -3.23 -40.20 -23.41
C VAL A 340 -2.97 -38.71 -23.62
N LEU A 341 -2.41 -38.33 -24.77
CA LEU A 341 -2.07 -36.95 -25.14
C LEU A 341 -2.67 -36.57 -26.49
N ALA A 342 -3.09 -35.31 -26.60
CA ALA A 342 -3.30 -34.67 -27.89
C ALA A 342 -1.98 -34.16 -28.47
N MET A 343 -1.81 -34.19 -29.79
CA MET A 343 -0.74 -33.49 -30.50
C MET A 343 -1.35 -32.56 -31.55
N LEU A 344 -0.95 -31.28 -31.51
CA LEU A 344 -1.45 -30.24 -32.40
C LEU A 344 -0.29 -29.58 -33.14
N LYS A 345 -0.50 -29.29 -34.43
CA LYS A 345 0.45 -28.54 -35.26
C LYS A 345 0.07 -27.06 -35.22
N ALA A 346 0.97 -26.20 -34.74
CA ALA A 346 0.82 -24.75 -34.77
C ALA A 346 1.65 -24.15 -35.91
N LYS A 347 1.12 -23.14 -36.60
CA LYS A 347 1.82 -22.51 -37.74
C LYS A 347 3.13 -21.83 -37.33
N ASN A 348 3.13 -21.21 -36.16
CA ASN A 348 4.26 -20.51 -35.55
C ASN A 348 3.99 -20.38 -34.05
N PHE A 349 4.90 -19.72 -33.32
CA PHE A 349 4.76 -19.51 -31.89
C PHE A 349 3.47 -18.76 -31.52
N ASP A 350 3.06 -17.75 -32.29
CA ASP A 350 1.84 -16.96 -32.02
C ASP A 350 0.56 -17.78 -32.13
N ASP A 351 0.49 -18.65 -33.14
CA ASP A 351 -0.62 -19.60 -33.26
C ASP A 351 -0.61 -20.63 -32.12
N ALA A 352 0.58 -21.06 -31.67
CA ALA A 352 0.71 -21.94 -30.51
C ALA A 352 0.18 -21.30 -29.23
N LEU A 353 0.47 -20.00 -29.00
CA LEU A 353 -0.08 -19.22 -27.88
C LEU A 353 -1.60 -19.20 -27.92
N ARG A 354 -2.20 -18.93 -29.09
CA ARG A 354 -3.66 -18.90 -29.27
C ARG A 354 -4.30 -20.26 -28.97
N ILE A 355 -3.70 -21.35 -29.45
CA ILE A 355 -4.20 -22.71 -29.21
C ILE A 355 -4.10 -23.07 -27.72
N ALA A 356 -2.97 -22.76 -27.07
CA ALA A 356 -2.77 -23.02 -25.64
C ALA A 356 -3.77 -22.25 -24.78
N GLY A 357 -4.00 -20.97 -25.09
CA GLY A 357 -5.02 -20.15 -24.43
C GLY A 357 -6.42 -20.75 -24.55
N ALA A 358 -6.82 -21.19 -25.75
CA ALA A 358 -8.12 -21.82 -25.97
C ALA A 358 -8.30 -23.11 -25.16
N GLN A 359 -7.24 -23.90 -24.97
CA GLN A 359 -7.29 -25.11 -24.15
C GLN A 359 -7.43 -24.83 -22.66
N ILE A 360 -6.73 -23.80 -22.17
CA ILE A 360 -6.87 -23.33 -20.79
C ILE A 360 -8.29 -22.85 -20.55
N GLU A 361 -8.87 -22.07 -21.48
CA GLU A 361 -10.25 -21.59 -21.38
C GLU A 361 -11.28 -22.72 -21.44
N LEU A 362 -10.98 -23.83 -22.11
CA LEU A 362 -11.84 -25.00 -22.13
C LEU A 362 -11.98 -25.63 -20.72
N GLU A 363 -10.86 -26.09 -20.12
CA GLU A 363 -10.89 -26.85 -18.85
C GLU A 363 -9.60 -26.74 -18.01
N GLY A 364 -8.85 -25.63 -18.07
CA GLY A 364 -7.54 -25.49 -17.38
C GLY A 364 -7.29 -24.16 -16.68
N MET A 365 -8.28 -23.27 -16.64
CA MET A 365 -8.17 -21.92 -16.07
C MET A 365 -7.56 -21.96 -14.66
N GLY A 366 -6.44 -21.26 -14.51
CA GLY A 366 -5.77 -21.09 -13.23
C GLY A 366 -4.79 -22.19 -12.83
N HIS A 367 -4.72 -23.32 -13.55
CA HIS A 367 -3.96 -24.48 -13.09
C HIS A 367 -2.47 -24.44 -13.52
N THR A 368 -2.14 -24.96 -14.72
CA THR A 368 -0.75 -25.13 -15.19
C THR A 368 -0.65 -24.97 -16.71
N ALA A 369 0.46 -24.39 -17.18
CA ALA A 369 0.83 -24.30 -18.59
C ALA A 369 2.36 -24.50 -18.75
N VAL A 370 2.82 -25.10 -19.85
CA VAL A 370 4.24 -25.41 -20.07
C VAL A 370 4.76 -24.89 -21.40
N LEU A 371 5.94 -24.27 -21.38
CA LEU A 371 6.69 -23.85 -22.56
C LEU A 371 8.05 -24.56 -22.62
N TYR A 372 8.32 -25.23 -23.74
CA TYR A 372 9.66 -25.70 -24.11
C TYR A 372 10.21 -24.78 -25.21
N THR A 373 11.32 -24.10 -24.91
CA THR A 373 11.97 -23.07 -25.75
C THR A 373 13.45 -22.94 -25.38
N ASP A 374 14.27 -22.27 -26.18
CA ASP A 374 15.61 -21.87 -25.74
C ASP A 374 15.52 -20.91 -24.54
N GLN A 375 16.32 -21.12 -23.50
CA GLN A 375 16.32 -20.28 -22.30
C GLN A 375 16.70 -18.81 -22.59
N LEU A 376 17.35 -18.54 -23.72
CA LEU A 376 17.69 -17.19 -24.16
C LEU A 376 16.49 -16.42 -24.72
N ASN A 377 15.37 -17.09 -25.05
CA ASN A 377 14.15 -16.45 -25.57
C ASN A 377 13.31 -15.79 -24.47
N GLN A 378 13.89 -14.80 -23.79
CA GLN A 378 13.27 -14.10 -22.67
C GLN A 378 11.99 -13.36 -23.07
N ASP A 379 11.89 -12.90 -24.31
CA ASP A 379 10.69 -12.28 -24.89
C ASP A 379 9.54 -13.29 -25.01
N ARG A 380 9.81 -14.51 -25.51
CA ARG A 380 8.81 -15.58 -25.61
C ARG A 380 8.35 -16.05 -24.25
N ILE A 381 9.28 -16.21 -23.30
CA ILE A 381 8.97 -16.62 -21.92
C ILE A 381 8.05 -15.59 -21.25
N ARG A 382 8.37 -14.29 -21.34
CA ARG A 382 7.53 -13.23 -20.79
C ARG A 382 6.15 -13.20 -21.44
N ARG A 383 6.09 -13.23 -22.77
CA ARG A 383 4.82 -13.22 -23.51
C ARG A 383 3.95 -14.44 -23.19
N TYR A 384 4.55 -15.62 -23.02
CA TYR A 384 3.83 -16.81 -22.58
C TYR A 384 3.26 -16.63 -21.16
N GLY A 385 4.08 -16.13 -20.23
CA GLY A 385 3.66 -15.82 -18.87
C GLY A 385 2.52 -14.79 -18.78
N ASP A 386 2.55 -13.75 -19.62
CA ASP A 386 1.52 -12.70 -19.64
C ASP A 386 0.17 -13.20 -20.18
N LEU A 387 0.18 -14.19 -21.08
CA LEU A 387 -1.03 -14.64 -21.79
C LEU A 387 -1.68 -15.88 -21.18
N MET A 388 -0.90 -16.81 -20.60
CA MET A 388 -1.45 -18.04 -20.04
C MET A 388 -2.08 -17.77 -18.67
N LYS A 389 -3.41 -17.81 -18.60
CA LYS A 389 -4.20 -17.61 -17.37
C LYS A 389 -4.09 -18.81 -16.43
N THR A 390 -2.91 -19.07 -15.88
CA THR A 390 -2.59 -20.22 -15.01
C THR A 390 -1.70 -19.80 -13.84
N GLY A 391 -1.88 -20.41 -12.67
CA GLY A 391 -1.09 -20.13 -11.47
C GLY A 391 0.36 -20.65 -11.56
N ARG A 392 0.62 -21.67 -12.39
CA ARG A 392 1.98 -22.15 -12.68
C ARG A 392 2.23 -22.13 -14.18
N VAL A 393 3.19 -21.30 -14.59
CA VAL A 393 3.74 -21.29 -15.94
C VAL A 393 5.14 -21.88 -15.85
N LEU A 394 5.33 -23.05 -16.46
CA LEU A 394 6.56 -23.83 -16.37
C LEU A 394 7.37 -23.69 -17.65
N VAL A 395 8.69 -23.56 -17.52
CA VAL A 395 9.60 -23.44 -18.66
C VAL A 395 10.63 -24.56 -18.61
N ASN A 396 10.73 -25.34 -19.69
CA ASN A 396 11.73 -26.40 -19.86
C ASN A 396 11.76 -27.45 -18.75
N MET A 397 10.60 -27.85 -18.22
CA MET A 397 10.49 -28.87 -17.17
C MET A 397 9.19 -29.68 -17.29
N PRO A 398 9.17 -30.94 -16.82
CA PRO A 398 7.97 -31.78 -16.85
C PRO A 398 6.83 -31.17 -16.02
N ALA A 399 5.59 -31.21 -16.52
CA ALA A 399 4.48 -30.50 -15.87
C ALA A 399 4.16 -31.04 -14.46
N SER A 400 4.05 -32.36 -14.30
CA SER A 400 3.65 -32.99 -13.04
C SER A 400 4.63 -32.66 -11.92
N GLN A 401 5.93 -32.91 -12.13
CA GLN A 401 6.97 -32.68 -11.14
C GLN A 401 7.30 -31.19 -10.98
N GLY A 402 7.18 -30.40 -12.06
CA GLY A 402 7.41 -28.96 -12.01
C GLY A 402 6.32 -28.21 -11.23
N ALA A 403 5.04 -28.54 -11.44
CA ALA A 403 3.93 -27.83 -10.82
C ALA A 403 3.74 -28.15 -9.33
N ILE A 404 4.04 -29.38 -8.91
CA ILE A 404 3.97 -29.75 -7.48
C ILE A 404 5.07 -29.07 -6.67
N GLY A 405 6.15 -28.59 -7.30
CA GLY A 405 7.16 -27.72 -6.69
C GLY A 405 8.41 -28.44 -6.18
N ASP A 406 9.48 -27.65 -5.98
CA ASP A 406 10.76 -27.97 -5.33
C ASP A 406 11.67 -29.01 -6.03
N ILE A 407 11.14 -29.81 -6.97
CA ILE A 407 11.93 -30.82 -7.70
C ILE A 407 12.74 -30.21 -8.86
N TYR A 408 12.10 -29.36 -9.66
CA TYR A 408 12.71 -28.68 -10.83
C TYR A 408 12.81 -27.15 -10.62
N ASN A 409 12.35 -26.66 -9.47
CA ASN A 409 12.32 -25.24 -9.12
C ASN A 409 12.51 -25.07 -7.60
N PHE A 410 13.74 -24.74 -7.18
CA PHE A 410 14.16 -24.67 -5.76
C PHE A 410 13.39 -23.68 -4.85
N ARG A 411 12.34 -23.02 -5.37
CA ARG A 411 11.59 -21.99 -4.64
C ARG A 411 10.07 -22.14 -4.72
N LEU A 412 9.52 -22.90 -5.67
CA LEU A 412 8.08 -23.15 -5.70
C LEU A 412 7.73 -24.13 -4.59
N GLU A 413 6.71 -23.82 -3.80
CA GLU A 413 6.36 -24.60 -2.61
C GLU A 413 5.94 -26.03 -2.98
N PRO A 414 6.50 -27.07 -2.35
CA PRO A 414 6.06 -28.44 -2.58
C PRO A 414 4.63 -28.63 -2.06
N SER A 415 3.72 -29.12 -2.91
CA SER A 415 2.30 -29.26 -2.58
C SER A 415 1.56 -30.28 -3.44
N LEU A 416 0.54 -30.89 -2.85
CA LEU A 416 -0.44 -31.73 -3.55
C LEU A 416 -1.85 -31.11 -3.55
N THR A 417 -1.94 -29.82 -3.21
CA THR A 417 -3.17 -29.02 -3.34
C THR A 417 -2.82 -27.73 -4.08
N LEU A 418 -3.17 -27.70 -5.36
CA LEU A 418 -2.76 -26.68 -6.30
C LEU A 418 -3.92 -25.69 -6.55
N GLY A 419 -3.92 -24.55 -5.85
CA GLY A 419 -4.99 -23.55 -6.01
C GLY A 419 -4.99 -22.90 -7.39
N CYS A 420 -6.16 -22.68 -7.99
CA CYS A 420 -6.30 -22.17 -9.36
C CYS A 420 -6.71 -20.68 -9.44
N GLY A 421 -6.67 -19.95 -8.34
CA GLY A 421 -7.04 -18.54 -8.26
C GLY A 421 -8.49 -18.28 -8.66
N SER A 422 -8.84 -16.99 -8.81
CA SER A 422 -10.19 -16.57 -9.19
C SER A 422 -10.59 -17.11 -10.58
N TRP A 423 -9.63 -17.35 -11.47
CA TRP A 423 -9.87 -17.99 -12.77
C TRP A 423 -10.49 -19.38 -12.66
N GLY A 424 -10.04 -20.19 -11.69
CA GLY A 424 -10.58 -21.51 -11.40
C GLY A 424 -11.66 -21.53 -10.31
N GLY A 425 -12.16 -20.37 -9.87
CA GLY A 425 -13.11 -20.27 -8.76
C GLY A 425 -12.52 -20.64 -7.40
N ASN A 426 -11.22 -20.36 -7.18
CA ASN A 426 -10.53 -20.61 -5.92
C ASN A 426 -10.07 -19.31 -5.25
N ALA A 427 -9.89 -19.37 -3.93
CA ALA A 427 -9.45 -18.25 -3.10
C ALA A 427 -7.96 -17.89 -3.31
N ILE A 428 -7.14 -18.85 -3.77
CA ILE A 428 -5.69 -18.67 -3.97
C ILE A 428 -5.24 -19.33 -5.28
N SER A 429 -4.15 -18.84 -5.88
CA SER A 429 -3.48 -19.42 -7.06
C SER A 429 -2.17 -20.13 -6.75
N GLU A 430 -1.86 -20.32 -5.46
CA GLU A 430 -0.57 -20.78 -4.97
C GLU A 430 -0.57 -22.29 -4.68
N ASN A 431 0.63 -22.87 -4.54
CA ASN A 431 0.82 -24.18 -3.96
C ASN A 431 0.51 -24.09 -2.46
N VAL A 432 -0.50 -24.82 -1.98
CA VAL A 432 -0.91 -24.76 -0.57
C VAL A 432 0.22 -25.27 0.31
N GLY A 433 0.39 -24.62 1.47
CA GLY A 433 1.46 -24.80 2.43
C GLY A 433 1.13 -24.14 3.77
N VAL A 434 2.07 -24.14 4.72
CA VAL A 434 1.82 -23.74 6.12
C VAL A 434 1.28 -22.31 6.27
N LYS A 435 1.71 -21.36 5.45
CA LYS A 435 1.23 -19.96 5.49
C LYS A 435 -0.28 -19.81 5.32
N HIS A 436 -0.91 -20.76 4.62
CA HIS A 436 -2.35 -20.72 4.35
C HIS A 436 -3.18 -21.29 5.50
N LEU A 437 -2.51 -21.90 6.50
CA LEU A 437 -3.15 -22.56 7.63
C LEU A 437 -2.95 -21.80 8.95
N ILE A 438 -2.50 -20.54 8.88
CA ILE A 438 -2.32 -19.66 10.04
C ILE A 438 -3.04 -18.33 9.83
N ASN A 439 -3.57 -17.78 10.91
CA ASN A 439 -3.94 -16.37 10.99
C ASN A 439 -2.74 -15.57 11.49
N ILE A 440 -2.56 -14.36 10.95
CA ILE A 440 -1.56 -13.41 11.46
C ILE A 440 -2.27 -12.32 12.24
N LYS A 441 -2.00 -12.28 13.55
CA LYS A 441 -2.44 -11.21 14.44
C LYS A 441 -1.38 -10.12 14.49
N THR A 442 -1.74 -8.90 14.11
CA THR A 442 -0.85 -7.74 14.16
C THR A 442 -1.10 -6.94 15.44
N VAL A 443 -0.10 -6.88 16.31
CA VAL A 443 -0.06 -5.94 17.44
C VAL A 443 0.61 -4.66 16.95
N ALA A 444 -0.13 -3.55 16.94
CA ALA A 444 0.37 -2.24 16.53
C ALA A 444 0.41 -1.29 17.73
N GLN A 445 1.62 -0.83 18.06
CA GLN A 445 1.85 0.11 19.15
C GLN A 445 1.82 1.55 18.62
N ARG A 446 1.47 2.51 19.49
CA ARG A 446 1.54 3.94 19.13
C ARG A 446 2.99 4.30 18.79
N ARG A 447 3.19 4.87 17.60
CA ARG A 447 4.40 5.58 17.19
C ARG A 447 4.00 6.97 16.72
N GLU A 448 4.84 7.94 17.03
CA GLU A 448 4.67 9.29 16.56
C GLU A 448 5.55 9.47 15.31
N ASN A 449 4.99 10.12 14.31
CA ASN A 449 5.74 10.43 13.10
C ASN A 449 6.97 11.30 13.45
N MET A 450 8.12 11.00 12.84
CA MET A 450 9.30 11.88 12.93
C MET A 450 8.90 13.29 12.47
N LEU A 451 9.20 14.30 13.28
CA LEU A 451 9.10 15.71 12.91
C LEU A 451 10.49 16.25 12.60
N TRP A 452 10.52 17.34 11.85
CA TRP A 452 11.67 18.03 11.31
C TRP A 452 11.41 19.52 11.50
N PHE A 453 12.45 20.24 11.91
CA PHE A 453 12.39 21.69 12.05
C PHE A 453 13.15 22.30 10.88
N GLN A 454 12.41 22.70 9.84
CA GLN A 454 12.96 23.17 8.59
C GLN A 454 12.73 24.68 8.43
N ILE A 455 13.83 25.38 8.20
CA ILE A 455 13.94 26.83 8.04
C ILE A 455 15.01 27.09 6.95
N PRO A 456 15.18 28.33 6.46
CA PRO A 456 16.29 28.64 5.56
C PRO A 456 17.64 28.27 6.16
N ASN A 457 18.56 27.80 5.30
CA ASN A 457 19.90 27.38 5.72
C ASN A 457 20.68 28.54 6.37
N LYS A 458 20.41 29.77 5.94
CA LYS A 458 21.03 30.98 6.47
C LYS A 458 20.00 32.10 6.63
N ILE A 459 20.04 32.74 7.80
CA ILE A 459 19.22 33.90 8.14
C ILE A 459 20.17 35.02 8.53
N TYR A 460 20.33 36.01 7.65
CA TYR A 460 21.11 37.22 7.90
C TYR A 460 20.21 38.29 8.51
N PHE A 461 20.68 39.02 9.50
CA PHE A 461 19.91 40.06 10.16
C PHE A 461 20.81 41.19 10.63
N LYS A 462 20.21 42.36 10.88
CA LYS A 462 20.80 43.68 11.25
C LYS A 462 20.69 44.69 10.11
N GLN A 463 20.92 45.95 10.43
CA GLN A 463 20.97 47.01 9.43
C GLN A 463 22.12 46.76 8.45
N ASN A 464 21.85 46.94 7.15
CA ASN A 464 22.79 46.71 6.06
C ASN A 464 23.29 45.25 5.95
N ALA A 465 22.50 44.29 6.46
CA ALA A 465 22.78 42.86 6.36
C ALA A 465 22.87 42.38 4.91
N ILE A 466 22.20 43.03 3.96
CA ILE A 466 22.20 42.63 2.55
C ILE A 466 23.60 42.64 1.93
N ALA A 467 24.45 43.58 2.33
CA ALA A 467 25.82 43.69 1.82
C ALA A 467 26.71 42.51 2.27
N GLU A 468 26.46 41.96 3.46
CA GLU A 468 27.16 40.78 3.96
C GLU A 468 26.56 39.50 3.40
N ALA A 469 25.23 39.38 3.43
CA ALA A 469 24.50 38.20 2.99
C ALA A 469 24.81 37.86 1.53
N PHE A 470 24.89 38.85 0.65
CA PHE A 470 25.09 38.62 -0.78
C PHE A 470 26.50 38.17 -1.14
N LYS A 471 27.47 38.24 -0.22
CA LYS A 471 28.79 37.62 -0.43
C LYS A 471 28.69 36.10 -0.63
N ASP A 472 27.68 35.46 -0.03
CA ASP A 472 27.39 34.04 -0.25
C ASP A 472 26.92 33.72 -1.68
N LEU A 473 26.57 34.75 -2.46
CA LEU A 473 26.21 34.62 -3.88
C LEU A 473 27.45 34.71 -4.78
N GLU A 474 28.66 34.78 -4.23
CA GLU A 474 29.89 34.77 -5.02
C GLU A 474 29.96 33.55 -5.95
N GLY A 475 30.33 33.80 -7.21
CA GLY A 475 30.32 32.79 -8.28
C GLY A 475 28.99 32.63 -9.02
N LYS A 476 27.89 33.20 -8.51
CA LYS A 476 26.64 33.36 -9.27
C LYS A 476 26.78 34.45 -10.33
N LYS A 477 25.96 34.40 -11.37
CA LYS A 477 26.11 35.27 -12.55
C LYS A 477 24.88 36.11 -12.85
N ARG A 478 23.68 35.62 -12.54
CA ARG A 478 22.42 36.18 -13.04
C ARG A 478 21.34 36.14 -11.96
N ALA A 479 21.04 37.32 -11.40
CA ALA A 479 20.01 37.49 -10.37
C ALA A 479 18.69 38.00 -10.98
N PHE A 480 17.58 37.33 -10.70
CA PHE A 480 16.25 37.79 -11.06
C PHE A 480 15.52 38.31 -9.83
N ILE A 481 15.19 39.60 -9.83
CA ILE A 481 14.57 40.28 -8.69
C ILE A 481 13.06 40.32 -8.91
N VAL A 482 12.28 39.87 -7.92
CA VAL A 482 10.81 39.88 -7.93
C VAL A 482 10.32 40.85 -6.85
N THR A 483 9.53 41.85 -7.24
CA THR A 483 9.01 42.88 -6.34
C THR A 483 7.69 43.47 -6.83
N ASP A 484 7.12 44.40 -6.06
CA ASP A 484 5.99 45.22 -6.49
C ASP A 484 6.43 46.60 -7.01
N LYS A 485 5.50 47.27 -7.70
CA LYS A 485 5.79 48.55 -8.37
C LYS A 485 6.12 49.67 -7.39
N PHE A 486 5.50 49.66 -6.21
CA PHE A 486 5.75 50.69 -5.20
C PHE A 486 7.18 50.60 -4.66
N LEU A 487 7.65 49.39 -4.32
CA LEU A 487 9.01 49.17 -3.82
C LEU A 487 10.07 49.45 -4.87
N TYR A 488 9.78 49.16 -6.15
CA TYR A 488 10.62 49.53 -7.27
C TYR A 488 10.75 51.06 -7.40
N ASP A 489 9.61 51.76 -7.47
CA ASP A 489 9.56 53.21 -7.65
C ASP A 489 10.15 53.95 -6.42
N ALA A 490 10.03 53.38 -5.22
CA ALA A 490 10.63 53.90 -3.98
C ALA A 490 12.14 53.61 -3.83
N GLY A 491 12.77 52.92 -4.79
CA GLY A 491 14.21 52.72 -4.84
C GLY A 491 14.76 51.61 -3.95
N TYR A 492 13.91 50.70 -3.43
CA TYR A 492 14.38 49.56 -2.65
C TYR A 492 15.20 48.57 -3.51
N VAL A 493 14.76 48.32 -4.74
CA VAL A 493 15.48 47.47 -5.69
C VAL A 493 16.87 48.03 -6.01
N ALA A 494 17.01 49.35 -6.10
CA ALA A 494 18.30 50.00 -6.35
C ALA A 494 19.35 49.73 -5.24
N LYS A 495 18.91 49.45 -4.00
CA LYS A 495 19.80 49.02 -2.91
C LYS A 495 20.33 47.61 -3.17
N VAL A 496 19.49 46.72 -3.69
CA VAL A 496 19.81 45.33 -4.02
C VAL A 496 20.76 45.27 -5.22
N THR A 497 20.41 45.92 -6.33
CA THR A 497 21.21 45.91 -7.56
C THR A 497 22.60 46.49 -7.34
N ARG A 498 22.74 47.56 -6.55
CA ARG A 498 24.05 48.14 -6.21
C ARG A 498 25.00 47.14 -5.53
N VAL A 499 24.49 46.21 -4.73
CA VAL A 499 25.30 45.17 -4.09
C VAL A 499 25.65 44.08 -5.09
N LEU A 500 24.70 43.68 -5.93
CA LEU A 500 24.92 42.69 -7.01
C LEU A 500 25.94 43.18 -8.04
N ASP A 501 25.87 44.45 -8.45
CA ASP A 501 26.80 45.07 -9.39
C ASP A 501 28.25 45.02 -8.88
N LYS A 502 28.46 45.25 -7.57
CA LYS A 502 29.78 45.15 -6.94
C LYS A 502 30.33 43.72 -6.93
N LEU A 503 29.46 42.72 -6.96
CA LEU A 503 29.81 41.30 -7.05
C LEU A 503 29.92 40.82 -8.50
N GLY A 504 29.66 41.68 -9.49
CA GLY A 504 29.66 41.31 -10.90
C GLY A 504 28.48 40.41 -11.33
N ILE A 505 27.38 40.43 -10.57
CA ILE A 505 26.18 39.64 -10.85
C ILE A 505 25.20 40.49 -11.65
N GLY A 506 24.95 40.11 -12.91
CA GLY A 506 23.97 40.81 -13.74
C GLY A 506 22.55 40.59 -13.20
N SER A 507 21.72 41.64 -13.19
CA SER A 507 20.37 41.56 -12.62
C SER A 507 19.27 42.01 -13.59
N GLU A 508 18.12 41.32 -13.55
CA GLU A 508 16.87 41.71 -14.21
C GLU A 508 15.75 41.80 -13.15
N THR A 509 14.80 42.72 -13.31
CA THR A 509 13.73 42.94 -12.31
C THR A 509 12.34 42.78 -12.90
N PHE A 510 11.50 42.00 -12.23
CA PHE A 510 10.06 41.96 -12.43
C PHE A 510 9.34 42.65 -11.27
N SER A 511 8.74 43.82 -11.56
CA SER A 511 8.13 44.70 -10.55
C SER A 511 6.60 44.72 -10.58
N ASP A 512 5.96 43.85 -11.36
CA ASP A 512 4.51 43.90 -11.59
C ASP A 512 3.71 43.03 -10.61
N VAL A 513 4.29 42.63 -9.48
CA VAL A 513 3.57 41.85 -8.47
C VAL A 513 2.51 42.74 -7.80
N LYS A 514 1.26 42.28 -7.84
CA LYS A 514 0.13 42.92 -7.18
C LYS A 514 -0.06 42.40 -5.75
N PRO A 515 -0.73 43.15 -4.86
CA PRO A 515 -1.30 42.57 -3.64
C PRO A 515 -2.18 41.36 -3.99
N ASP A 516 -2.10 40.27 -3.24
CA ASP A 516 -2.75 38.99 -3.56
C ASP A 516 -2.40 38.48 -4.98
N PRO A 517 -1.15 38.00 -5.20
CA PRO A 517 -0.65 37.71 -6.54
C PRO A 517 -1.52 36.66 -7.26
N ASP A 518 -1.72 36.87 -8.55
CA ASP A 518 -2.53 36.03 -9.42
C ASP A 518 -1.67 35.16 -10.36
N LEU A 519 -2.24 34.06 -10.86
CA LEU A 519 -1.55 33.15 -11.79
C LEU A 519 -1.06 33.88 -13.05
N SER A 520 -1.83 34.84 -13.59
CA SER A 520 -1.38 35.61 -14.76
C SER A 520 -0.12 36.44 -14.50
N THR A 521 0.02 37.01 -13.30
CA THR A 521 1.26 37.68 -12.87
C THR A 521 2.42 36.71 -12.74
N ILE A 522 2.18 35.49 -12.21
CA ILE A 522 3.20 34.43 -12.17
C ILE A 522 3.71 34.09 -13.57
N TYR A 523 2.79 33.85 -14.52
CA TYR A 523 3.17 33.47 -15.89
C TYR A 523 3.97 34.58 -16.61
N ARG A 524 3.58 35.85 -16.45
CA ARG A 524 4.36 36.97 -17.02
C ARG A 524 5.77 37.04 -16.44
N GLY A 525 5.92 36.88 -15.13
CA GLY A 525 7.24 36.83 -14.50
C GLY A 525 8.06 35.64 -14.99
N LEU A 526 7.41 34.48 -15.14
CA LEU A 526 8.03 33.25 -15.63
C LEU A 526 8.53 33.36 -17.07
N ASP A 527 7.85 34.09 -17.95
CA ASP A 527 8.31 34.35 -19.33
C ASP A 527 9.63 35.12 -19.35
N VAL A 528 9.75 36.15 -18.52
CA VAL A 528 11.00 36.92 -18.37
C VAL A 528 12.08 36.03 -17.74
N LEU A 529 11.72 35.27 -16.72
CA LEU A 529 12.63 34.39 -15.99
C LEU A 529 13.19 33.26 -16.89
N ASN A 530 12.37 32.65 -17.74
CA ASN A 530 12.79 31.63 -18.72
C ASN A 530 13.71 32.20 -19.81
N THR A 531 13.55 33.47 -20.15
CA THR A 531 14.42 34.18 -21.09
C THR A 531 15.75 34.57 -20.43
N PHE A 532 15.67 35.11 -19.21
CA PHE A 532 16.82 35.56 -18.45
C PHE A 532 17.62 34.42 -17.82
N LYS A 533 17.06 33.22 -17.62
CA LYS A 533 17.75 32.03 -17.08
C LYS A 533 18.66 32.34 -15.87
N PRO A 534 18.11 32.92 -14.79
CA PRO A 534 18.87 33.24 -13.61
C PRO A 534 19.41 31.99 -12.90
N ASP A 535 20.51 32.16 -12.18
CA ASP A 535 21.05 31.21 -11.21
C ASP A 535 20.79 31.65 -9.75
N VAL A 536 20.18 32.83 -9.56
CA VAL A 536 19.64 33.35 -8.30
C VAL A 536 18.29 34.05 -8.54
N ILE A 537 17.29 33.76 -7.71
CA ILE A 537 16.03 34.50 -7.65
C ILE A 537 15.97 35.22 -6.29
N ILE A 538 15.70 36.52 -6.30
CA ILE A 538 15.68 37.37 -5.10
C ILE A 538 14.30 37.99 -4.98
N ALA A 539 13.53 37.58 -3.98
CA ALA A 539 12.28 38.22 -3.64
C ALA A 539 12.53 39.42 -2.72
N VAL A 540 12.03 40.60 -3.08
CA VAL A 540 12.13 41.83 -2.28
C VAL A 540 10.72 42.36 -2.07
N GLY A 541 10.19 42.19 -0.85
CA GLY A 541 8.84 42.66 -0.57
C GLY A 541 8.19 42.04 0.66
N GLY A 542 6.88 42.28 0.82
CA GLY A 542 6.05 41.57 1.79
C GLY A 542 5.69 40.15 1.31
N GLY A 543 4.67 39.55 1.93
CA GLY A 543 4.21 38.21 1.57
C GLY A 543 3.88 38.06 0.08
N SER A 544 3.17 39.04 -0.52
CA SER A 544 2.76 38.97 -1.93
C SER A 544 3.95 38.83 -2.91
N PRO A 545 4.99 39.70 -2.91
CA PRO A 545 6.19 39.46 -3.72
C PRO A 545 6.93 38.16 -3.44
N ILE A 546 7.04 37.75 -2.17
CA ILE A 546 7.77 36.54 -1.78
C ILE A 546 7.05 35.27 -2.26
N ASP A 547 5.74 35.20 -2.06
CA ASP A 547 4.91 34.08 -2.49
C ASP A 547 4.88 33.96 -4.00
N ALA A 548 4.75 35.09 -4.72
CA ALA A 548 4.85 35.11 -6.16
C ALA A 548 6.20 34.58 -6.65
N ALA A 549 7.29 35.02 -6.03
CA ALA A 549 8.63 34.56 -6.37
C ALA A 549 8.83 33.06 -6.09
N LYS A 550 8.27 32.51 -5.00
CA LYS A 550 8.33 31.07 -4.70
C LYS A 550 7.66 30.24 -5.79
N ILE A 551 6.49 30.66 -6.27
CA ILE A 551 5.80 29.95 -7.34
C ILE A 551 6.52 30.11 -8.69
N MET A 552 7.03 31.30 -9.01
CA MET A 552 7.88 31.49 -10.19
C MET A 552 9.13 30.59 -10.13
N TRP A 553 9.76 30.47 -8.97
CA TRP A 553 10.90 29.59 -8.76
C TRP A 553 10.53 28.11 -8.95
N LEU A 554 9.42 27.65 -8.38
CA LEU A 554 8.90 26.30 -8.57
C LEU A 554 8.69 25.95 -10.05
N MET A 555 7.98 26.82 -10.78
CA MET A 555 7.68 26.58 -12.19
C MET A 555 8.92 26.71 -13.07
N TYR A 556 9.88 27.54 -12.69
CA TYR A 556 11.17 27.62 -13.38
C TYR A 556 12.02 26.36 -13.20
N GLU A 557 12.14 25.85 -11.98
CA GLU A 557 12.83 24.59 -11.69
C GLU A 557 12.16 23.43 -12.45
N GLN A 558 10.82 23.40 -12.44
CA GLN A 558 10.03 22.23 -12.84
C GLN A 558 8.90 22.61 -13.82
N PRO A 559 9.22 22.82 -15.11
CA PRO A 559 8.29 23.40 -16.09
C PRO A 559 7.09 22.49 -16.44
N ASN A 560 7.16 21.20 -16.10
CA ASN A 560 6.09 20.23 -16.38
C ASN A 560 5.07 20.11 -15.24
N VAL A 561 5.26 20.83 -14.13
CA VAL A 561 4.36 20.79 -12.98
C VAL A 561 3.07 21.53 -13.32
N LYS A 562 1.94 20.85 -13.11
CA LYS A 562 0.62 21.49 -13.21
C LYS A 562 0.23 22.06 -11.86
N PHE A 563 -0.14 23.33 -11.85
CA PHE A 563 -0.51 24.04 -10.62
C PHE A 563 -1.66 23.36 -9.85
N SER A 564 -2.63 22.79 -10.56
CA SER A 564 -3.78 22.05 -9.98
C SER A 564 -3.35 20.88 -9.10
N ASP A 565 -2.21 20.25 -9.40
CA ASP A 565 -1.74 19.08 -8.66
C ASP A 565 -1.06 19.49 -7.34
N LEU A 566 -0.61 20.75 -7.25
CA LEU A 566 0.08 21.31 -6.08
C LEU A 566 -0.86 21.84 -5.01
N SER A 567 -2.10 22.17 -5.37
CA SER A 567 -3.07 22.83 -4.50
C SER A 567 -3.96 21.87 -3.70
N MET A 568 -3.65 20.57 -3.70
CA MET A 568 -4.43 19.57 -2.98
C MET A 568 -4.27 19.70 -1.45
N ARG A 569 -5.37 19.55 -0.71
CA ARG A 569 -5.35 19.47 0.76
C ARG A 569 -4.64 18.21 1.23
N PHE A 570 -4.01 18.28 2.41
CA PHE A 570 -3.31 17.15 2.99
C PHE A 570 -3.48 17.10 4.51
N MET A 571 -3.42 15.88 5.05
CA MET A 571 -3.41 15.63 6.50
C MET A 571 -1.97 15.57 7.06
N ASP A 572 -1.01 15.08 6.26
CA ASP A 572 0.42 15.07 6.56
C ASP A 572 1.16 15.61 5.34
N ILE A 573 1.97 16.66 5.51
CA ILE A 573 2.74 17.31 4.44
C ILE A 573 3.63 16.32 3.66
N ARG A 574 3.96 15.15 4.23
CA ARG A 574 4.79 14.12 3.60
C ARG A 574 3.99 13.02 2.89
N LYS A 575 2.72 12.81 3.24
CA LYS A 575 1.90 11.70 2.72
C LYS A 575 0.88 12.20 1.69
N ARG A 576 1.38 12.96 0.72
CA ARG A 576 0.56 13.56 -0.33
C ARG A 576 0.32 12.59 -1.47
N ILE A 577 -0.80 12.79 -2.16
CA ILE A 577 -1.08 12.12 -3.42
C ILE A 577 -0.06 12.55 -4.48
N TYR A 578 0.28 13.85 -4.51
CA TYR A 578 1.32 14.41 -5.38
C TYR A 578 2.61 14.65 -4.60
N LYS A 579 3.72 14.07 -5.06
CA LYS A 579 5.05 14.28 -4.47
C LYS A 579 5.68 15.54 -5.07
N PHE A 580 6.05 16.50 -4.23
CA PHE A 580 6.76 17.69 -4.70
C PHE A 580 8.12 17.32 -5.31
N PRO A 581 8.50 17.98 -6.41
CA PRO A 581 9.77 17.73 -7.09
C PRO A 581 10.95 18.31 -6.30
N GLU A 582 12.16 17.86 -6.64
CA GLU A 582 13.39 18.44 -6.10
C GLU A 582 13.58 19.89 -6.61
N MET A 583 13.93 20.78 -5.69
CA MET A 583 14.07 22.22 -5.91
C MET A 583 15.54 22.68 -5.77
N GLY A 584 15.86 23.87 -6.30
CA GLY A 584 17.16 24.51 -6.10
C GLY A 584 18.28 24.04 -7.03
N LYS A 585 17.96 23.36 -8.13
CA LYS A 585 18.96 22.89 -9.10
C LYS A 585 19.35 23.98 -10.12
N LYS A 586 18.39 24.80 -10.54
CA LYS A 586 18.60 25.89 -11.51
C LYS A 586 18.94 27.21 -10.84
N ALA A 587 18.22 27.56 -9.77
CA ALA A 587 18.37 28.85 -9.09
C ALA A 587 18.39 28.73 -7.57
N PHE A 588 19.25 29.53 -6.96
CA PHE A 588 19.27 29.76 -5.52
C PHE A 588 18.21 30.82 -5.16
N PHE A 589 17.42 30.58 -4.11
CA PHE A 589 16.30 31.46 -3.74
C PHE A 589 16.61 32.26 -2.48
N VAL A 590 16.54 33.59 -2.58
CA VAL A 590 16.79 34.55 -1.50
C VAL A 590 15.52 35.36 -1.23
N ALA A 591 15.13 35.50 0.04
CA ALA A 591 14.00 36.32 0.45
C ALA A 591 14.44 37.50 1.33
N VAL A 592 14.04 38.72 0.93
CA VAL A 592 14.31 39.98 1.63
C VAL A 592 12.98 40.62 2.02
N PRO A 593 12.49 40.42 3.26
CA PRO A 593 11.20 40.96 3.69
C PRO A 593 11.24 42.48 3.82
N THR A 594 10.18 43.15 3.37
CA THR A 594 9.94 44.60 3.60
C THR A 594 8.79 44.87 4.56
N THR A 595 8.16 43.81 5.09
CA THR A 595 7.10 43.89 6.10
C THR A 595 7.40 43.00 7.29
N SER A 596 6.95 43.42 8.48
CA SER A 596 7.11 42.66 9.74
C SER A 596 5.79 42.01 10.16
N GLY A 597 5.28 41.07 9.34
CA GLY A 597 4.07 40.30 9.67
C GLY A 597 4.10 38.85 9.22
N THR A 598 4.21 38.63 7.90
CA THR A 598 3.94 37.32 7.28
C THR A 598 4.95 36.22 7.59
N GLY A 599 6.22 36.55 7.88
CA GLY A 599 7.30 35.57 8.02
C GLY A 599 7.58 34.76 6.74
N SER A 600 7.09 35.21 5.58
CA SER A 600 7.18 34.47 4.30
C SER A 600 8.62 34.17 3.87
N GLU A 601 9.58 34.94 4.36
CA GLU A 601 11.01 34.76 4.10
C GLU A 601 11.60 33.48 4.72
N VAL A 602 10.92 32.87 5.69
CA VAL A 602 11.38 31.65 6.39
C VAL A 602 10.42 30.46 6.25
N THR A 603 9.28 30.63 5.57
CA THR A 603 8.22 29.61 5.55
C THR A 603 8.19 28.78 4.26
N PRO A 604 7.66 27.55 4.31
CA PRO A 604 7.41 26.71 3.15
C PRO A 604 6.09 27.04 2.41
N PHE A 605 5.43 28.14 2.75
CA PHE A 605 4.10 28.49 2.24
C PHE A 605 4.17 29.54 1.14
N ALA A 606 3.25 29.46 0.19
CA ALA A 606 2.99 30.49 -0.80
C ALA A 606 1.50 30.51 -1.16
N VAL A 607 0.89 31.69 -1.19
CA VAL A 607 -0.52 31.86 -1.58
C VAL A 607 -0.61 32.54 -2.95
N VAL A 608 -1.35 31.91 -3.87
CA VAL A 608 -1.63 32.49 -5.20
C VAL A 608 -3.12 32.38 -5.51
N THR A 609 -3.64 33.41 -6.16
CA THR A 609 -5.03 33.45 -6.63
C THR A 609 -5.11 32.99 -8.08
N ASP A 610 -6.08 32.15 -8.40
CA ASP A 610 -6.47 31.92 -9.79
C ASP A 610 -7.47 33.01 -10.21
N ASP A 611 -7.01 33.91 -11.08
CA ASP A 611 -7.78 35.04 -11.58
C ASP A 611 -8.93 34.63 -12.51
N LYS A 612 -8.98 33.37 -12.99
CA LYS A 612 -10.10 32.86 -13.78
C LYS A 612 -11.25 32.35 -12.90
N THR A 613 -10.93 31.75 -11.77
CA THR A 613 -11.93 31.13 -10.87
C THR A 613 -12.20 31.97 -9.61
N GLY A 614 -11.31 32.89 -9.27
CA GLY A 614 -11.31 33.64 -8.01
C GLY A 614 -10.81 32.84 -6.81
N ALA A 615 -10.40 31.59 -7.00
CA ALA A 615 -9.97 30.71 -5.91
C ALA A 615 -8.56 31.07 -5.42
N LYS A 616 -8.37 31.15 -4.09
CA LYS A 616 -7.04 31.28 -3.47
C LYS A 616 -6.49 29.89 -3.14
N TYR A 617 -5.31 29.59 -3.64
CA TYR A 617 -4.62 28.32 -3.46
C TYR A 617 -3.40 28.50 -2.55
N PRO A 618 -3.47 28.06 -1.28
CA PRO A 618 -2.29 27.98 -0.43
C PRO A 618 -1.49 26.74 -0.82
N ILE A 619 -0.29 26.95 -1.34
CA ILE A 619 0.69 25.91 -1.57
C ILE A 619 1.60 25.85 -0.36
N ALA A 620 1.74 24.67 0.22
CA ALA A 620 2.63 24.41 1.34
C ALA A 620 3.58 23.32 0.91
N ASP A 621 4.90 23.48 0.92
CA ASP A 621 5.83 22.34 0.83
C ASP A 621 7.20 22.78 1.31
N TYR A 622 7.89 21.95 2.08
CA TYR A 622 9.23 22.26 2.56
C TYR A 622 10.25 22.50 1.43
N ALA A 623 9.99 22.00 0.22
CA ALA A 623 10.76 22.33 -0.96
C ALA A 623 10.69 23.82 -1.36
N LEU A 624 9.68 24.57 -0.88
CA LEU A 624 9.51 26.01 -1.12
C LEU A 624 10.17 26.90 -0.05
N THR A 625 10.79 26.31 0.97
CA THR A 625 11.55 27.08 1.97
C THR A 625 12.70 27.82 1.28
N PRO A 626 12.83 29.15 1.45
CA PRO A 626 13.96 29.90 0.90
C PRO A 626 15.30 29.34 1.33
N HIS A 627 16.32 29.43 0.47
CA HIS A 627 17.67 28.99 0.86
C HIS A 627 18.33 30.01 1.81
N MET A 628 18.02 31.29 1.62
CA MET A 628 18.54 32.40 2.42
C MET A 628 17.43 33.42 2.71
N ALA A 629 17.35 33.87 3.96
CA ALA A 629 16.53 35.01 4.38
C ALA A 629 17.44 36.17 4.82
N VAL A 630 17.11 37.41 4.44
CA VAL A 630 17.90 38.61 4.79
C VAL A 630 17.02 39.67 5.44
N ILE A 631 17.02 39.71 6.76
CA ILE A 631 16.19 40.59 7.59
C ILE A 631 16.95 41.88 7.84
N ASP A 632 16.88 42.79 6.87
CA ASP A 632 17.60 44.06 6.89
C ASP A 632 16.69 45.23 7.32
N LEU A 633 17.12 45.95 8.35
CA LEU A 633 16.37 47.08 8.92
C LEU A 633 16.07 48.19 7.89
N ASP A 634 16.96 48.39 6.92
CA ASP A 634 16.79 49.43 5.89
C ASP A 634 15.65 49.13 4.91
N PHE A 635 15.05 47.93 4.99
CA PHE A 635 13.92 47.49 4.18
C PHE A 635 12.57 47.56 4.92
N VAL A 636 12.56 47.74 6.25
CA VAL A 636 11.35 47.72 7.08
C VAL A 636 11.10 49.01 7.89
N LYS A 637 12.09 49.89 8.01
CA LYS A 637 12.01 51.09 8.88
C LYS A 637 10.92 52.10 8.47
N ASP A 638 10.63 52.19 7.18
CA ASP A 638 9.70 53.17 6.60
C ASP A 638 8.26 52.64 6.43
N MET A 639 7.93 51.48 7.03
CA MET A 639 6.59 50.89 6.93
C MET A 639 5.49 51.86 7.41
N PRO A 640 4.40 52.06 6.64
CA PRO A 640 3.30 52.92 7.07
C PRO A 640 2.66 52.49 8.40
N LYS A 641 2.13 53.45 9.16
CA LYS A 641 1.52 53.24 10.49
C LYS A 641 0.45 52.14 10.49
N LYS A 642 -0.54 52.22 9.58
CA LYS A 642 -1.60 51.18 9.44
C LYS A 642 -1.04 49.79 9.12
N LEU A 643 -0.10 49.70 8.17
CA LEU A 643 0.53 48.44 7.82
C LEU A 643 1.29 47.85 9.01
N THR A 644 1.98 48.69 9.78
CA THR A 644 2.71 48.29 10.99
C THR A 644 1.79 47.66 12.03
N ALA A 645 0.62 48.26 12.29
CA ALA A 645 -0.36 47.71 13.22
C ALA A 645 -0.87 46.33 12.78
N TYR A 646 -1.37 46.24 11.54
CA TYR A 646 -2.01 45.01 11.06
C TYR A 646 -1.00 43.86 10.93
N SER A 647 0.17 44.11 10.34
CA SER A 647 1.23 43.10 10.21
C SER A 647 1.83 42.71 11.56
N GLY A 648 1.94 43.64 12.51
CA GLY A 648 2.44 43.33 13.85
C GLY A 648 1.52 42.40 14.65
N ILE A 649 0.19 42.58 14.54
CA ILE A 649 -0.77 41.65 15.15
C ILE A 649 -0.84 40.33 14.39
N ASP A 650 -0.70 40.35 13.06
CA ASP A 650 -0.59 39.14 12.25
C ASP A 650 0.55 38.23 12.74
N ALA A 651 1.73 38.80 12.97
CA ALA A 651 2.87 38.10 13.58
C ALA A 651 2.56 37.57 14.99
N LEU A 652 1.73 38.26 15.77
CA LEU A 652 1.29 37.79 17.09
C LEU A 652 0.38 36.57 16.97
N VAL A 653 -0.56 36.59 16.02
CA VAL A 653 -1.48 35.49 15.73
C VAL A 653 -0.69 34.27 15.27
N HIS A 654 0.27 34.45 14.34
CA HIS A 654 1.20 33.39 13.91
C HIS A 654 1.88 32.72 15.11
N ALA A 655 2.44 33.51 16.02
CA ALA A 655 3.14 32.97 17.18
C ALA A 655 2.19 32.27 18.16
N ILE A 656 1.01 32.83 18.43
CA ILE A 656 0.02 32.21 19.33
C ILE A 656 -0.51 30.91 18.75
N GLU A 657 -0.94 30.89 17.48
CA GLU A 657 -1.47 29.68 16.85
C GLU A 657 -0.40 28.59 16.71
N ALA A 658 0.82 28.94 16.29
CA ALA A 658 1.94 28.00 16.27
C ALA A 658 2.24 27.42 17.66
N TYR A 659 2.08 28.23 18.71
CA TYR A 659 2.26 27.77 20.08
C TYR A 659 1.14 26.83 20.53
N VAL A 660 -0.12 27.06 20.17
CA VAL A 660 -1.22 26.18 20.63
C VAL A 660 -1.56 25.05 19.65
N SER A 661 -0.96 25.02 18.46
CA SER A 661 -1.21 24.01 17.43
C SER A 661 -1.02 22.58 17.92
N VAL A 662 -1.77 21.66 17.34
CA VAL A 662 -1.57 20.21 17.53
C VAL A 662 -0.19 19.73 17.06
N MET A 663 0.48 20.51 16.21
CA MET A 663 1.82 20.23 15.68
C MET A 663 2.93 20.97 16.43
N ALA A 664 2.61 21.68 17.52
CA ALA A 664 3.60 22.42 18.29
C ALA A 664 4.66 21.47 18.90
N THR A 665 5.92 21.89 18.86
CA THR A 665 7.08 21.17 19.40
C THR A 665 7.87 22.07 20.34
N ASP A 666 8.79 21.52 21.13
CA ASP A 666 9.64 22.35 21.99
C ASP A 666 10.50 23.36 21.19
N PHE A 667 10.86 23.03 19.94
CA PHE A 667 11.56 23.94 19.04
C PHE A 667 10.69 25.13 18.60
N THR A 668 9.43 24.88 18.24
CA THR A 668 8.50 25.96 17.83
C THR A 668 8.03 26.77 19.04
N ASN A 669 7.90 26.14 20.21
CA ASN A 669 7.44 26.77 21.45
C ASN A 669 8.35 27.91 21.90
N GLY A 670 9.67 27.70 21.87
CA GLY A 670 10.64 28.74 22.27
C GLY A 670 10.58 29.97 21.37
N LEU A 671 10.52 29.76 20.05
CA LEU A 671 10.42 30.82 19.05
C LEU A 671 9.10 31.60 19.16
N ALA A 672 7.99 30.89 19.33
CA ALA A 672 6.68 31.49 19.47
C ALA A 672 6.57 32.36 20.73
N LEU A 673 7.00 31.86 21.90
CA LEU A 673 6.95 32.62 23.15
C LEU A 673 7.82 33.88 23.09
N GLU A 674 9.03 33.78 22.53
CA GLU A 674 9.91 34.94 22.39
C GLU A 674 9.35 35.96 21.38
N ALA A 675 8.77 35.52 20.27
CA ALA A 675 8.08 36.40 19.33
C ALA A 675 6.93 37.16 20.02
N ILE A 676 6.05 36.47 20.75
CA ILE A 676 4.96 37.08 21.53
C ILE A 676 5.52 38.16 22.47
N ARG A 677 6.54 37.84 23.28
CA ARG A 677 7.12 38.77 24.25
C ARG A 677 7.70 40.03 23.59
N ILE A 678 8.38 39.86 22.46
CA ILE A 678 8.93 40.99 21.70
C ILE A 678 7.81 41.85 21.11
N ILE A 679 6.77 41.25 20.53
CA ILE A 679 5.66 41.97 19.92
C ILE A 679 4.92 42.82 20.96
N PHE A 680 4.56 42.24 22.11
CA PHE A 680 3.93 42.98 23.21
C PHE A 680 4.77 44.18 23.66
N LYS A 681 6.10 44.05 23.65
CA LYS A 681 7.01 45.10 24.09
C LYS A 681 7.23 46.20 23.05
N TYR A 682 7.36 45.85 21.76
CA TYR A 682 7.88 46.76 20.75
C TYR A 682 6.86 47.21 19.70
N LEU A 683 5.74 46.50 19.52
CA LEU A 683 4.73 46.90 18.53
C LEU A 683 4.15 48.30 18.79
N PRO A 684 3.76 48.69 20.03
CA PRO A 684 3.21 50.03 20.28
C PRO A 684 4.18 51.16 19.89
N ALA A 685 5.46 51.01 20.23
CA ALA A 685 6.49 51.99 19.89
C ALA A 685 6.79 51.99 18.37
N SER A 686 6.85 50.81 17.74
CA SER A 686 7.02 50.69 16.29
C SER A 686 5.88 51.36 15.52
N PHE A 687 4.66 51.29 16.04
CA PHE A 687 3.47 51.93 15.47
C PHE A 687 3.45 53.44 15.68
N ALA A 688 3.70 53.91 16.91
CA ALA A 688 3.57 55.32 17.27
C ALA A 688 4.74 56.19 16.77
N GLU A 689 5.96 55.68 16.86
CA GLU A 689 7.19 56.43 16.57
C GLU A 689 7.77 56.12 15.17
N GLY A 690 7.40 54.98 14.59
CA GLY A 690 7.74 54.64 13.20
C GLY A 690 9.25 54.62 12.93
N ALA A 691 9.68 55.36 11.89
CA ALA A 691 11.09 55.42 11.47
C ALA A 691 12.02 56.05 12.51
N GLU A 692 11.48 56.85 13.45
CA GLU A 692 12.25 57.46 14.53
C GLU A 692 12.71 56.45 15.58
N ASN A 693 12.05 55.28 15.68
CA ASN A 693 12.41 54.21 16.61
C ASN A 693 12.91 52.95 15.89
N LEU A 694 14.14 53.06 15.37
CA LEU A 694 14.84 51.97 14.67
C LEU A 694 14.92 50.68 15.48
N LYS A 695 15.02 50.77 16.81
CA LYS A 695 15.06 49.60 17.69
C LYS A 695 13.73 48.85 17.70
N ALA A 696 12.61 49.55 17.77
CA ALA A 696 11.28 48.93 17.73
C ALA A 696 11.02 48.26 16.37
N ARG A 697 11.41 48.92 15.27
CA ARG A 697 11.37 48.36 13.91
C ARG A 697 12.18 47.09 13.76
N GLU A 698 13.44 47.11 14.21
CA GLU A 698 14.32 45.94 14.19
C GLU A 698 13.70 44.77 14.97
N LYS A 699 13.21 45.04 16.17
CA LYS A 699 12.63 44.01 17.03
C LYS A 699 11.34 43.42 16.48
N MET A 700 10.49 44.22 15.84
CA MET A 700 9.30 43.71 15.16
C MET A 700 9.65 42.82 13.97
N ALA A 701 10.67 43.17 13.17
CA ALA A 701 11.13 42.32 12.09
C ALA A 701 11.61 40.97 12.61
N TYR A 702 12.41 40.97 13.68
CA TYR A 702 12.89 39.72 14.30
C TYR A 702 11.75 38.87 14.86
N ALA A 703 10.76 39.49 15.51
CA ALA A 703 9.62 38.77 16.05
C ALA A 703 8.77 38.14 14.94
N SER A 704 8.55 38.85 13.83
CA SER A 704 7.84 38.30 12.66
C SER A 704 8.59 37.11 12.07
N THR A 705 9.90 37.19 11.91
CA THR A 705 10.71 36.06 11.42
C THR A 705 10.67 34.88 12.37
N MET A 706 10.78 35.09 13.70
CA MET A 706 10.67 34.00 14.67
C MET A 706 9.29 33.35 14.70
N ALA A 707 8.22 34.14 14.60
CA ALA A 707 6.87 33.63 14.42
C ALA A 707 6.75 32.80 13.13
N GLY A 708 7.33 33.30 12.03
CA GLY A 708 7.49 32.62 10.75
C GLY A 708 8.12 31.23 10.88
N MET A 709 9.29 31.16 11.53
CA MET A 709 10.00 29.91 11.79
C MET A 709 9.18 28.93 12.63
N ALA A 710 8.41 29.44 13.60
CA ALA A 710 7.54 28.62 14.44
C ALA A 710 6.37 28.02 13.62
N PHE A 711 5.60 28.85 12.91
CA PHE A 711 4.43 28.35 12.18
C PHE A 711 4.79 27.61 10.88
N ALA A 712 5.98 27.84 10.32
CA ALA A 712 6.54 27.01 9.25
C ALA A 712 6.55 25.51 9.61
N ASN A 713 6.67 25.19 10.90
CA ASN A 713 6.81 23.83 11.39
C ASN A 713 5.65 23.38 12.29
N ALA A 714 4.95 24.30 12.95
CA ALA A 714 3.76 24.02 13.76
C ALA A 714 2.44 24.31 13.03
N PHE A 715 2.47 24.88 11.83
CA PHE A 715 1.28 25.34 11.10
C PHE A 715 0.47 26.38 11.89
N LEU A 716 -0.65 26.81 11.30
CA LEU A 716 -1.58 27.78 11.85
C LEU A 716 -2.90 27.09 12.22
N GLY A 717 -3.84 27.87 12.76
CA GLY A 717 -5.10 27.38 13.27
C GLY A 717 -6.31 28.01 12.59
N VAL A 718 -7.45 27.92 13.29
CA VAL A 718 -8.74 28.36 12.76
C VAL A 718 -8.86 29.88 12.62
N CYS A 719 -8.02 30.67 13.33
CA CYS A 719 -8.00 32.13 13.16
C CYS A 719 -7.63 32.49 11.71
N HIS A 720 -6.55 31.89 11.20
CA HIS A 720 -6.15 32.07 9.80
C HIS A 720 -7.17 31.51 8.82
N SER A 721 -7.69 30.31 9.08
CA SER A 721 -8.75 29.71 8.25
C SER A 721 -9.92 30.66 8.05
N MET A 722 -10.36 31.31 9.14
CA MET A 722 -11.46 32.26 9.12
C MET A 722 -11.06 33.60 8.47
N ALA A 723 -9.87 34.11 8.75
CA ALA A 723 -9.38 35.37 8.20
C ALA A 723 -9.18 35.32 6.68
N HIS A 724 -8.73 34.19 6.12
CA HIS A 724 -8.62 34.00 4.67
C HIS A 724 -9.93 34.29 3.94
N LYS A 725 -11.07 33.83 4.50
CA LYS A 725 -12.38 34.00 3.87
C LYS A 725 -12.94 35.41 3.99
N LEU A 726 -12.66 36.09 5.10
CA LEU A 726 -13.00 37.51 5.25
C LEU A 726 -12.25 38.38 4.24
N GLY A 727 -10.97 38.09 4.01
CA GLY A 727 -10.16 38.79 3.02
C GLY A 727 -10.65 38.56 1.59
N SER A 728 -10.98 37.32 1.22
CA SER A 728 -11.45 37.00 -0.14
C SER A 728 -12.83 37.59 -0.45
N LEU A 729 -13.75 37.60 0.52
CA LEU A 729 -15.14 38.02 0.26
C LEU A 729 -15.36 39.52 0.48
N TYR A 730 -14.75 40.11 1.51
CA TYR A 730 -15.03 41.50 1.92
C TYR A 730 -13.83 42.44 1.78
N GLN A 731 -12.71 41.97 1.20
CA GLN A 731 -11.48 42.74 1.02
C GLN A 731 -10.93 43.33 2.34
N VAL A 732 -11.21 42.67 3.47
CA VAL A 732 -10.63 43.05 4.76
C VAL A 732 -9.13 42.72 4.75
N PRO A 733 -8.24 43.67 5.07
CA PRO A 733 -6.81 43.40 5.17
C PRO A 733 -6.52 42.22 6.10
N HIS A 734 -5.67 41.28 5.68
CA HIS A 734 -5.46 40.00 6.36
C HIS A 734 -5.14 40.13 7.86
N GLY A 735 -4.13 40.94 8.21
CA GLY A 735 -3.76 41.16 9.62
C GLY A 735 -4.86 41.85 10.45
N LEU A 736 -5.75 42.62 9.83
CA LEU A 736 -6.92 43.20 10.50
C LEU A 736 -7.98 42.12 10.79
N ALA A 737 -8.25 41.24 9.81
CA ALA A 737 -9.16 40.11 10.01
C ALA A 737 -8.69 39.19 11.15
N ASN A 738 -7.40 38.83 11.15
CA ASN A 738 -6.77 38.07 12.24
C ASN A 738 -6.89 38.79 13.60
N ALA A 739 -6.64 40.10 13.65
CA ALA A 739 -6.71 40.88 14.89
C ALA A 739 -8.11 40.89 15.53
N ILE A 740 -9.17 40.94 14.71
CA ILE A 740 -10.56 40.94 15.19
C ILE A 740 -10.95 39.54 15.69
N LEU A 741 -10.50 38.48 15.01
CA LEU A 741 -10.85 37.09 15.34
C LEU A 741 -10.09 36.50 16.53
N LEU A 742 -8.85 36.95 16.79
CA LEU A 742 -7.92 36.30 17.71
C LEU A 742 -8.50 36.01 19.11
N ASN A 743 -9.09 37.02 19.76
CA ASN A 743 -9.60 36.87 21.13
C ASN A 743 -10.74 35.84 21.21
N GLU A 744 -11.60 35.80 20.19
CA GLU A 744 -12.68 34.81 20.12
C GLU A 744 -12.13 33.39 19.90
N VAL A 745 -11.13 33.25 19.02
CA VAL A 745 -10.47 31.96 18.79
C VAL A 745 -9.75 31.47 20.05
N ILE A 746 -9.13 32.36 20.84
CA ILE A 746 -8.53 31.98 22.13
C ILE A 746 -9.59 31.43 23.07
N ARG A 747 -10.75 32.10 23.21
CA ARG A 747 -11.85 31.61 24.06
C ARG A 747 -12.39 30.27 23.57
N PHE A 748 -12.58 30.12 22.27
CA PHE A 748 -12.99 28.87 21.66
C PHE A 748 -11.99 27.74 21.96
N ASN A 749 -10.69 27.99 21.82
CA ASN A 749 -9.67 26.99 22.02
C ASN A 749 -9.39 26.70 23.50
N ALA A 750 -9.57 27.65 24.41
CA ALA A 750 -9.25 27.54 25.83
C ALA A 750 -10.27 26.69 26.62
N VAL A 751 -10.37 25.40 26.25
CA VAL A 751 -11.19 24.39 26.91
C VAL A 751 -10.44 23.07 27.01
N ASP A 752 -10.51 22.38 28.16
CA ASP A 752 -9.89 21.06 28.34
C ASP A 752 -10.80 19.90 27.88
N ALA A 753 -12.09 20.18 27.67
CA ALA A 753 -13.09 19.23 27.18
C ALA A 753 -13.76 19.76 25.89
N PRO A 754 -13.05 19.83 24.75
CA PRO A 754 -13.62 20.33 23.51
C PRO A 754 -14.75 19.43 22.99
N THR A 755 -15.77 20.02 22.36
CA THR A 755 -16.87 19.28 21.70
C THR A 755 -16.36 18.23 20.70
N LYS A 756 -15.26 18.55 20.02
CA LYS A 756 -14.56 17.66 19.09
C LYS A 756 -13.05 17.81 19.28
N GLN A 757 -12.39 16.68 19.52
CA GLN A 757 -10.93 16.63 19.65
C GLN A 757 -10.26 16.62 18.28
N ALA A 758 -9.13 17.31 18.17
CA ALA A 758 -8.27 17.21 17.00
C ALA A 758 -7.46 15.90 17.06
N ALA A 759 -7.42 15.19 15.93
CA ALA A 759 -6.72 13.91 15.82
C ALA A 759 -5.32 14.13 15.23
N PHE A 760 -4.31 14.16 16.09
CA PHE A 760 -2.91 14.22 15.68
C PHE A 760 -2.03 13.38 16.62
N PRO A 761 -1.16 12.48 16.11
CA PRO A 761 -0.41 11.56 16.96
C PRO A 761 0.45 12.22 18.04
N GLN A 762 0.98 13.42 17.82
CA GLN A 762 1.79 14.16 18.79
C GLN A 762 0.92 14.94 19.80
N TYR A 763 -0.34 15.19 19.49
CA TYR A 763 -1.29 15.86 20.39
C TYR A 763 -1.97 14.82 21.29
N LYS A 764 -1.38 14.60 22.47
CA LYS A 764 -1.75 13.49 23.37
C LYS A 764 -3.15 13.64 23.97
N TYR A 765 -3.50 14.85 24.40
CA TYR A 765 -4.79 15.21 25.00
C TYR A 765 -4.98 16.73 24.95
N PRO A 766 -6.23 17.24 25.07
CA PRO A 766 -6.48 18.68 25.13
C PRO A 766 -5.80 19.34 26.33
N ASN A 767 -4.97 20.35 26.09
CA ASN A 767 -4.21 21.05 27.13
C ASN A 767 -4.06 22.56 26.85
N THR A 768 -4.94 23.11 26.01
CA THR A 768 -4.85 24.49 25.49
C THR A 768 -5.02 25.56 26.56
N VAL A 769 -5.84 25.32 27.59
CA VAL A 769 -6.03 26.26 28.71
C VAL A 769 -4.67 26.56 29.36
N GLU A 770 -3.90 25.52 29.67
CA GLU A 770 -2.56 25.65 30.24
C GLU A 770 -1.56 26.26 29.26
N ARG A 771 -1.68 25.98 27.96
CA ARG A 771 -0.83 26.61 26.94
C ARG A 771 -1.04 28.12 26.90
N TYR A 772 -2.29 28.59 26.81
CA TYR A 772 -2.58 30.02 26.85
C TYR A 772 -2.19 30.66 28.19
N ALA A 773 -2.41 29.97 29.31
CA ALA A 773 -1.97 30.43 30.62
C ALA A 773 -0.44 30.61 30.70
N ARG A 774 0.33 29.72 30.07
CA ARG A 774 1.80 29.83 30.00
C ARG A 774 2.26 31.04 29.20
N ILE A 775 1.51 31.47 28.17
CA ILE A 775 1.78 32.73 27.47
C ILE A 775 1.61 33.91 28.45
N ALA A 776 0.53 33.92 29.24
CA ALA A 776 0.29 34.97 30.23
C ALA A 776 1.37 35.02 31.32
N ASP A 777 1.85 33.86 31.78
CA ASP A 777 2.97 33.75 32.72
C ASP A 777 4.27 34.29 32.10
N TYR A 778 4.56 33.94 30.84
CA TYR A 778 5.76 34.39 30.13
C TYR A 778 5.78 35.91 29.92
N LEU A 779 4.60 36.53 29.79
CA LEU A 779 4.42 37.98 29.72
C LEU A 779 4.35 38.67 31.09
N GLY A 780 4.24 37.91 32.19
CA GLY A 780 4.13 38.46 33.54
C GLY A 780 2.78 39.13 33.85
N LEU A 781 1.68 38.69 33.23
CA LEU A 781 0.33 39.27 33.41
C LEU A 781 -0.33 38.89 34.75
N GLY A 782 0.22 37.89 35.45
CA GLY A 782 -0.29 37.34 36.71
C GLY A 782 -1.58 36.53 36.54
N GLY A 783 -2.28 36.27 37.65
CA GLY A 783 -3.47 35.38 37.69
C GLY A 783 -3.16 34.12 38.51
N LYS A 784 -4.15 33.58 39.23
CA LYS A 784 -3.95 32.45 40.16
C LYS A 784 -4.25 31.10 39.51
N THR A 785 -5.26 31.07 38.63
CA THR A 785 -5.69 29.85 37.92
C THR A 785 -5.43 29.98 36.43
N ALA A 786 -5.35 28.86 35.70
CA ALA A 786 -5.14 28.87 34.26
C ALA A 786 -6.25 29.65 33.51
N PRO A 787 -7.56 29.47 33.81
CA PRO A 787 -8.62 30.30 33.20
C PRO A 787 -8.48 31.80 33.48
N GLU A 788 -8.13 32.20 34.70
CA GLU A 788 -7.87 33.63 35.01
C GLU A 788 -6.71 34.19 34.18
N LYS A 789 -5.67 33.39 33.96
CA LYS A 789 -4.52 33.77 33.13
C LYS A 789 -4.90 33.92 31.66
N VAL A 790 -5.79 33.05 31.14
CA VAL A 790 -6.35 33.17 29.77
C VAL A 790 -7.09 34.49 29.60
N GLU A 791 -7.98 34.85 30.53
CA GLU A 791 -8.71 36.13 30.44
C GLU A 791 -7.77 37.35 30.52
N LYS A 792 -6.72 37.27 31.34
CA LYS A 792 -5.69 38.30 31.39
C LYS A 792 -4.90 38.43 30.08
N LEU A 793 -4.61 37.32 29.41
CA LEU A 793 -4.00 37.33 28.09
C LEU A 793 -4.91 38.02 27.07
N ILE A 794 -6.19 37.64 27.04
CA ILE A 794 -7.21 38.26 26.16
C ILE A 794 -7.29 39.78 26.40
N ALA A 795 -7.32 40.20 27.67
CA ALA A 795 -7.35 41.62 28.04
C ALA A 795 -6.09 42.37 27.58
N ALA A 796 -4.91 41.76 27.72
CA ALA A 796 -3.65 42.36 27.29
C ALA A 796 -3.57 42.49 25.75
N ILE A 797 -4.08 41.50 25.01
CA ILE A 797 -4.20 41.57 23.53
C ILE A 797 -5.14 42.70 23.13
N GLU A 798 -6.28 42.84 23.83
CA GLU A 798 -7.25 43.92 23.58
C GLU A 798 -6.63 45.31 23.82
N GLU A 799 -5.86 45.48 24.89
CA GLU A 799 -5.13 46.73 25.15
C GLU A 799 -4.07 47.02 24.08
N LEU A 800 -3.34 45.99 23.62
CA LEU A 800 -2.36 46.11 22.56
C LEU A 800 -3.01 46.56 21.24
N LYS A 801 -4.15 45.97 20.86
CA LYS A 801 -4.94 46.35 19.68
C LYS A 801 -5.39 47.81 19.76
N LYS A 802 -5.88 48.26 20.92
CA LYS A 802 -6.28 49.66 21.16
C LYS A 802 -5.12 50.64 20.99
N LYS A 803 -3.94 50.31 21.54
CA LYS A 803 -2.71 51.11 21.36
C LYS A 803 -2.28 51.23 19.89
N CYS A 804 -2.67 50.27 19.04
CA CYS A 804 -2.37 50.25 17.61
C CYS A 804 -3.55 50.75 16.74
N GLU A 805 -4.57 51.38 17.34
CA GLU A 805 -5.75 51.93 16.65
C GLU A 805 -6.47 50.87 15.78
N ILE A 806 -6.53 49.62 16.23
CA ILE A 806 -7.22 48.53 15.53
C ILE A 806 -8.73 48.54 15.90
N PRO A 807 -9.64 48.53 14.90
CA PRO A 807 -11.08 48.38 15.13
C PRO A 807 -11.44 47.15 15.98
N ALA A 808 -12.49 47.25 16.78
CA ALA A 808 -12.86 46.20 17.73
C ALA A 808 -13.68 45.07 17.08
N THR A 809 -14.48 45.38 16.04
CA THR A 809 -15.45 44.45 15.45
C THR A 809 -15.47 44.51 13.92
N LEU A 810 -15.97 43.46 13.26
CA LEU A 810 -16.16 43.48 11.79
C LEU A 810 -17.20 44.51 11.35
N LYS A 811 -18.18 44.83 12.22
CA LYS A 811 -19.17 45.89 11.96
C LYS A 811 -18.51 47.27 11.85
N GLU A 812 -17.51 47.57 12.68
CA GLU A 812 -16.73 48.82 12.61
C GLU A 812 -15.83 48.90 11.37
N VAL A 813 -15.47 47.76 10.77
CA VAL A 813 -14.72 47.69 9.51
C VAL A 813 -15.60 48.08 8.31
N GLY A 814 -16.93 48.13 8.47
CA GLY A 814 -17.88 48.56 7.45
C GLY A 814 -18.46 47.42 6.59
N ILE A 815 -18.41 46.17 7.08
CA ILE A 815 -19.10 45.06 6.43
C ILE A 815 -20.61 45.20 6.63
N ASP A 816 -21.39 45.10 5.56
CA ASP A 816 -22.85 45.15 5.63
C ASP A 816 -23.43 43.90 6.33
N GLU A 817 -24.34 44.13 7.28
CA GLU A 817 -24.88 43.07 8.14
C GLU A 817 -25.70 42.03 7.36
N LYS A 818 -26.47 42.49 6.38
CA LYS A 818 -27.31 41.60 5.57
C LYS A 818 -26.44 40.74 4.65
N ALA A 819 -25.42 41.34 4.03
CA ALA A 819 -24.43 40.62 3.23
C ALA A 819 -23.60 39.65 4.07
N PHE A 820 -23.26 40.01 5.31
CA PHE A 820 -22.56 39.12 6.25
C PHE A 820 -23.39 37.88 6.59
N LEU A 821 -24.63 38.07 7.07
CA LEU A 821 -25.49 36.96 7.46
C LEU A 821 -25.86 36.05 6.29
N ALA A 822 -26.00 36.60 5.07
CA ALA A 822 -26.32 35.83 3.87
C ALA A 822 -25.20 34.87 3.43
N ASN A 823 -23.93 35.21 3.71
CA ASN A 823 -22.77 34.40 3.32
C ASN A 823 -22.17 33.58 4.47
N LEU A 824 -22.69 33.72 5.69
CA LEU A 824 -22.09 33.18 6.90
C LEU A 824 -21.86 31.66 6.88
N GLU A 825 -22.85 30.90 6.39
CA GLU A 825 -22.75 29.44 6.28
C GLU A 825 -21.64 29.05 5.30
N ASP A 826 -21.62 29.63 4.10
CA ASP A 826 -20.65 29.34 3.05
C ASP A 826 -19.22 29.69 3.48
N ILE A 827 -18.99 30.88 4.05
CA ILE A 827 -17.65 31.25 4.54
C ILE A 827 -17.20 30.34 5.69
N SER A 828 -18.11 29.81 6.50
CA SER A 828 -17.79 28.89 7.60
C SER A 828 -17.43 27.50 7.09
N ILE A 829 -18.12 27.00 6.05
CA ILE A 829 -17.76 25.77 5.35
C ILE A 829 -16.39 25.91 4.68
N GLN A 830 -16.15 27.04 4.00
CA GLN A 830 -14.86 27.27 3.35
C GLN A 830 -13.71 27.44 4.35
N ALA A 831 -13.95 28.06 5.51
CA ALA A 831 -12.98 28.13 6.59
C ALA A 831 -12.70 26.73 7.16
N PHE A 832 -13.73 25.91 7.34
CA PHE A 832 -13.55 24.51 7.73
C PHE A 832 -12.69 23.72 6.74
N ASP A 833 -12.87 23.93 5.43
CA ASP A 833 -12.07 23.31 4.35
C ASP A 833 -10.65 23.89 4.19
N ASP A 834 -10.30 24.94 4.94
CA ASP A 834 -8.97 25.55 4.86
C ASP A 834 -7.88 24.65 5.45
N GLN A 835 -6.68 24.67 4.85
CA GLN A 835 -5.54 23.84 5.25
C GLN A 835 -5.07 24.13 6.69
N CYS A 836 -5.31 25.34 7.21
CA CYS A 836 -4.93 25.71 8.58
C CYS A 836 -5.83 25.06 9.64
N THR A 837 -7.06 24.67 9.30
CA THR A 837 -8.03 24.13 10.26
C THR A 837 -7.54 22.84 10.92
N GLY A 838 -6.79 22.02 10.18
CA GLY A 838 -6.19 20.79 10.71
C GLY A 838 -5.12 21.00 11.78
N GLY A 839 -4.52 22.19 11.86
CA GLY A 839 -3.55 22.56 12.89
C GLY A 839 -4.19 23.01 14.21
N ASN A 840 -5.49 23.33 14.22
CA ASN A 840 -6.15 23.91 15.38
C ASN A 840 -6.31 22.88 16.53
N PRO A 841 -6.00 23.23 17.79
CA PRO A 841 -6.02 22.28 18.91
C PRO A 841 -7.41 21.81 19.33
N ARG A 842 -8.45 22.59 19.04
CA ARG A 842 -9.85 22.19 19.12
C ARG A 842 -10.38 22.06 17.70
N TYR A 843 -10.69 20.86 17.24
CA TYR A 843 -11.15 20.71 15.86
C TYR A 843 -12.56 21.33 15.72
N PRO A 844 -12.74 22.36 14.90
CA PRO A 844 -14.00 23.11 14.91
C PRO A 844 -15.12 22.37 14.18
N LEU A 845 -16.35 22.53 14.68
CA LEU A 845 -17.56 22.28 13.90
C LEU A 845 -17.93 23.54 13.10
N VAL A 846 -18.54 23.38 11.91
CA VAL A 846 -18.98 24.53 11.08
C VAL A 846 -19.86 25.50 11.88
N ARG A 847 -20.83 24.98 12.66
CA ARG A 847 -21.67 25.79 13.56
C ARG A 847 -20.89 26.59 14.61
N GLU A 848 -19.74 26.10 15.05
CA GLU A 848 -18.88 26.81 16.02
C GLU A 848 -18.08 27.90 15.32
N ILE A 849 -17.65 27.68 14.07
CA ILE A 849 -17.04 28.71 13.22
C ILE A 849 -18.04 29.84 12.94
N GLU A 850 -19.28 29.51 12.56
CA GLU A 850 -20.34 30.50 12.37
C GLU A 850 -20.56 31.34 13.62
N GLN A 851 -20.55 30.71 14.80
CA GLN A 851 -20.73 31.41 16.06
C GLN A 851 -19.54 32.35 16.36
N MET A 852 -18.30 31.91 16.12
CA MET A 852 -17.12 32.78 16.28
C MET A 852 -17.17 33.97 15.32
N TYR A 853 -17.63 33.79 14.08
CA TYR A 853 -17.84 34.90 13.14
C TYR A 853 -18.91 35.88 13.64
N LYS A 854 -20.04 35.41 14.17
CA LYS A 854 -21.07 36.28 14.77
C LYS A 854 -20.51 37.07 15.95
N ASN A 855 -19.78 36.41 16.84
CA ASN A 855 -19.15 37.06 17.99
C ASN A 855 -18.14 38.13 17.55
N ALA A 856 -17.33 37.85 16.52
CA ALA A 856 -16.40 38.82 15.94
C ALA A 856 -17.10 39.99 15.21
N TYR A 857 -18.29 39.77 14.67
CA TYR A 857 -19.07 40.79 13.98
C TYR A 857 -19.75 41.77 14.94
N TYR A 858 -20.42 41.26 15.98
CA TYR A 858 -21.18 42.08 16.92
C TYR A 858 -20.36 42.55 18.13
N GLY A 859 -19.21 41.92 18.41
CA GLY A 859 -18.50 42.03 19.68
C GLY A 859 -18.94 40.92 20.63
N ALA A 860 -17.97 40.38 21.39
CA ALA A 860 -18.15 39.31 22.37
C ALA A 860 -18.24 39.86 23.80
#